data_AF-A0AAU9QZ98-F1
#
_entry.id   AF-A0AAU9QZ98-F1
#
_cell.length_a   1.000
_cell.length_b   1.000
_cell.length_c   1.000
_cell.angle_alpha   90.00
_cell.angle_beta   90.00
_cell.angle_gamma   90.00
#
_symmetry.space_group_name_H-M   'P 1'
#
loop_
_entity.id
_entity.type
_entity.pdbx_description
1 polymer ?
#
loop_
_entity_poly.entity_id
_entity_poly.type
_entity_poly.pdbx_seq_one_letter_code
_entity_poly.pdbx_strand_id
1 'polypeptide(L)'
;MKKISKNVLLVSSVGLAGSTLFAANTHPVFAANNAATNANSSQDVASAQTQVNEAQKEVDQTQSQLNAAESQLSTANNNLDQKNADLQKAKEAVDNANSKVASASSDNSSAQSQLDQAQSDFDSANSDYQDAVKEDKDQQQKVADAESELKDKQSQLDEIHKKNSDINAQIDSTNSDINNYQSQISDLQKKKDELTPKLDAAQEALNAKQQKIDAATQDLQKAQKDLGEATSTNEQFPLPQSYIDYVTGKSIDWDTATKDLQEAAASYTSPFADGDASDNVYDDPSALSDSDRKRLNLYVKNLIDSIKSQVGSTNKMTVTDGSLELAKRYTQKFQSSNEKLFREYDAIKLASSNMGLVDYAFVVYDIAADRHGTTKMSEIAKAAFDLITQQLANPSTYKDIIDRNCYFSVAVTTQDDKFYVCLLRSTIYYPSLFPSSFGTKEVLPDEIVAKEDAVKKAQTALDQAKNDASPEQSTYDQLRSQNQELDQQISDLQAKINDAQNSINDLRSQIEDDRFAQLDVNVANADLTQEQSAAQLTAAKVQSAQTWLNTAQSTLASAKQRVDSTKAELDKAESDLNNVKQKLQAAQQAYDSASKAQSDASKNVDSLKQQLATAKKKLAHAKAELVLAQTKQNTDNKQNQGSSDNKQNQGSSDNKQNQGSSDNKQNQGSSENKQNQGSSDNKQNQGSSDNKQNQGSSDNKQNQGSSDNKQNQGSSDNKQNQGSSDNKQNQGSFDNKQNQGNSDNKQKSDNSNTKKDASNSKSSSSTTGKQTTTKKKTTKKATKKTNKKATTKKKSTNKAIKKTTKKKTPKKATKKLTKKTIKKSSKKAKSTKKTTKKKVAKKVKKAKKVVVASSKFTSLKGSKKAFVGKWKKAKSVSGYQVRYSTASSMKKAKTKSAKATKLKVSGLKSKKKYYVQLRSYRKLSNNTYYSAWTKAKTVKTR
;
A
#
# COMPACT_ATOMS: atom_id res chain seq x y z
N MET A 1 -83.15 22.39 -35.81
CA MET A 1 -84.30 23.31 -35.59
C MET A 1 -84.13 24.45 -36.58
N LYS A 2 -84.97 24.68 -37.60
CA LYS A 2 -86.44 24.88 -37.68
C LYS A 2 -86.88 26.33 -37.37
N LYS A 3 -86.85 27.19 -38.40
CA LYS A 3 -87.51 28.50 -38.65
C LYS A 3 -87.27 28.75 -40.16
N ILE A 4 -88.21 28.83 -41.11
CA ILE A 4 -89.52 29.50 -41.24
C ILE A 4 -89.41 31.03 -41.33
N SER A 5 -89.53 31.59 -42.55
CA SER A 5 -90.57 32.59 -42.89
C SER A 5 -90.57 33.10 -44.36
N LYS A 6 -91.75 33.03 -45.01
CA LYS A 6 -92.37 33.99 -45.97
C LYS A 6 -91.75 34.29 -47.36
N ASN A 7 -92.47 33.81 -48.37
CA ASN A 7 -93.10 34.51 -49.52
C ASN A 7 -92.48 35.81 -50.09
N VAL A 8 -92.29 35.82 -51.42
CA VAL A 8 -92.91 36.81 -52.36
C VAL A 8 -93.38 36.03 -53.61
N LEU A 9 -94.52 36.42 -54.21
CA LEU A 9 -94.98 35.90 -55.50
C LEU A 9 -94.40 36.71 -56.66
N LEU A 10 -94.16 36.07 -57.81
CA LEU A 10 -94.58 36.63 -59.09
C LEU A 10 -94.95 35.51 -60.08
N VAL A 11 -96.09 35.71 -60.74
CA VAL A 11 -96.71 34.85 -61.76
C VAL A 11 -96.22 35.43 -63.11
N SER A 12 -95.89 34.67 -64.16
CA SER A 12 -96.76 33.69 -64.80
C SER A 12 -96.03 32.61 -65.61
N SER A 13 -96.66 31.44 -65.65
CA SER A 13 -96.50 30.43 -66.69
C SER A 13 -97.71 30.46 -67.63
N VAL A 14 -97.51 30.33 -68.93
CA VAL A 14 -98.31 29.45 -69.82
C VAL A 14 -97.36 28.91 -70.90
N GLY A 15 -97.45 27.62 -71.24
CA GLY A 15 -96.62 26.97 -72.25
C GLY A 15 -97.32 26.75 -73.59
N LEU A 16 -96.60 26.19 -74.56
CA LEU A 16 -97.11 25.84 -75.89
C LEU A 16 -98.25 24.81 -75.84
N ALA A 17 -99.34 25.14 -76.53
CA ALA A 17 -100.20 24.21 -77.28
C ALA A 17 -100.85 25.02 -78.43
N GLY A 18 -101.23 24.43 -79.56
CA GLY A 18 -101.18 23.01 -79.92
C GLY A 18 -102.31 22.62 -80.86
N SER A 19 -102.42 23.30 -82.00
CA SER A 19 -103.12 22.91 -83.24
C SER A 19 -104.42 22.07 -83.15
N THR A 20 -105.57 22.69 -83.39
CA THR A 20 -106.69 22.07 -84.13
C THR A 20 -107.49 23.12 -84.89
N LEU A 21 -107.79 22.87 -86.18
CA LEU A 21 -108.95 23.48 -86.83
C LEU A 21 -110.21 22.80 -86.31
N PHE A 22 -111.27 23.58 -86.12
CA PHE A 22 -112.63 23.10 -86.33
C PHE A 22 -113.42 24.14 -87.11
N ALA A 23 -114.00 23.74 -88.24
CA ALA A 23 -114.85 24.60 -89.04
C ALA A 23 -116.27 24.60 -88.47
N ALA A 24 -116.81 25.80 -88.22
CA ALA A 24 -118.24 25.99 -88.00
C ALA A 24 -118.86 26.50 -89.31
N ASN A 25 -119.15 25.60 -90.24
CA ASN A 25 -120.03 25.91 -91.37
C ASN A 25 -121.41 26.27 -90.82
N THR A 26 -121.87 27.49 -91.03
CA THR A 26 -123.31 27.78 -91.03
C THR A 26 -123.88 27.32 -92.39
N HIS A 27 -125.08 26.74 -92.36
CA HIS A 27 -125.60 25.97 -93.49
C HIS A 27 -125.97 26.83 -94.71
N PRO A 28 -125.82 26.30 -95.93
CA PRO A 28 -126.60 26.79 -97.06
C PRO A 28 -128.07 26.37 -96.88
N VAL A 29 -129.00 27.27 -97.19
CA VAL A 29 -130.42 26.95 -97.37
C VAL A 29 -130.86 27.44 -98.74
N PHE A 30 -131.34 26.52 -99.58
CA PHE A 30 -132.03 26.87 -100.82
C PHE A 30 -133.40 27.46 -100.47
N ALA A 31 -133.66 28.67 -100.96
CA ALA A 31 -135.01 29.17 -101.19
C ALA A 31 -135.00 29.90 -102.54
N ALA A 32 -135.62 29.31 -103.56
CA ALA A 32 -135.73 29.93 -104.86
C ALA A 32 -136.84 30.98 -104.88
N ASN A 33 -136.70 32.01 -105.72
CA ASN A 33 -137.82 32.33 -106.59
C ASN A 33 -137.35 32.87 -107.95
N ASN A 34 -138.11 32.55 -108.99
CA ASN A 34 -137.85 33.01 -110.36
C ASN A 34 -138.39 34.43 -110.56
N ALA A 35 -137.65 35.28 -111.27
CA ALA A 35 -138.16 35.96 -112.47
C ALA A 35 -137.02 36.59 -113.29
N ALA A 36 -137.22 36.58 -114.62
CA ALA A 36 -136.38 37.12 -115.69
C ALA A 36 -136.13 38.66 -115.58
N THR A 37 -135.21 39.31 -116.31
CA THR A 37 -134.73 39.02 -117.68
C THR A 37 -133.28 39.48 -118.00
N ASN A 38 -132.53 38.59 -118.69
CA ASN A 38 -131.60 38.85 -119.81
C ASN A 38 -130.22 39.56 -119.59
N ALA A 39 -129.25 39.13 -120.41
CA ALA A 39 -127.95 39.74 -120.78
C ALA A 39 -126.87 40.01 -119.70
N ASN A 40 -125.77 39.22 -119.71
CA ASN A 40 -124.38 39.68 -119.97
C ASN A 40 -123.32 38.58 -119.80
N SER A 41 -122.24 38.62 -120.60
CA SER A 41 -121.09 37.70 -120.57
C SER A 41 -119.82 38.30 -119.90
N SER A 42 -120.01 39.11 -118.85
CA SER A 42 -118.94 39.94 -118.23
C SER A 42 -118.39 39.39 -116.91
N GLN A 43 -118.99 38.30 -116.36
CA GLN A 43 -118.83 37.94 -114.95
C GLN A 43 -117.76 36.85 -114.69
N ASP A 44 -117.53 35.95 -115.64
CA ASP A 44 -116.63 34.79 -115.46
C ASP A 44 -115.16 35.20 -115.32
N VAL A 45 -114.69 36.14 -116.16
CA VAL A 45 -113.29 36.62 -116.15
C VAL A 45 -112.93 37.26 -114.80
N ALA A 46 -113.87 37.97 -114.18
CA ALA A 46 -113.68 38.55 -112.84
C ALA A 46 -113.55 37.47 -111.75
N SER A 47 -114.31 36.37 -111.87
CA SER A 47 -114.20 35.24 -110.93
C SER A 47 -112.86 34.51 -111.04
N ALA A 48 -112.37 34.26 -112.27
CA ALA A 48 -111.06 33.64 -112.49
C ALA A 48 -109.91 34.54 -112.01
N GLN A 49 -110.00 35.85 -112.25
CA GLN A 49 -109.02 36.81 -111.72
C GLN A 49 -109.01 36.85 -110.19
N THR A 50 -110.17 36.69 -109.54
CA THR A 50 -110.27 36.59 -108.08
C THR A 50 -109.56 35.33 -107.55
N GLN A 51 -109.71 34.19 -108.23
CA GLN A 51 -108.98 32.96 -107.86
C GLN A 51 -107.47 33.06 -108.06
N VAL A 52 -107.01 33.73 -109.14
CA VAL A 52 -105.59 34.07 -109.33
C VAL A 52 -105.07 34.94 -108.19
N ASN A 53 -105.83 35.96 -107.77
CA ASN A 53 -105.42 36.87 -106.70
C ASN A 53 -105.34 36.16 -105.34
N GLU A 54 -106.31 35.29 -105.02
CA GLU A 54 -106.32 34.55 -103.76
C GLU A 54 -105.25 33.44 -103.72
N ALA A 55 -104.99 32.76 -104.85
CA ALA A 55 -103.87 31.81 -104.96
C ALA A 55 -102.50 32.51 -104.92
N GLN A 56 -102.39 33.74 -105.45
CA GLN A 56 -101.18 34.57 -105.32
C GLN A 56 -100.97 34.96 -103.84
N LYS A 57 -102.05 35.37 -103.15
CA LYS A 57 -102.06 35.65 -101.71
C LYS A 57 -101.71 34.42 -100.85
N GLU A 58 -102.16 33.22 -101.21
CA GLU A 58 -101.72 31.97 -100.56
C GLU A 58 -100.21 31.73 -100.76
N VAL A 59 -99.68 31.95 -101.97
CA VAL A 59 -98.24 31.87 -102.26
C VAL A 59 -97.45 32.91 -101.45
N ASP A 60 -97.89 34.15 -101.44
CA ASP A 60 -97.16 35.26 -100.79
C ASP A 60 -97.20 35.14 -99.27
N GLN A 61 -98.33 34.69 -98.70
CA GLN A 61 -98.45 34.37 -97.28
C GLN A 61 -97.57 33.18 -96.89
N THR A 62 -97.57 32.10 -97.68
CA THR A 62 -96.72 30.92 -97.41
C THR A 62 -95.23 31.26 -97.60
N GLN A 63 -94.87 32.12 -98.55
CA GLN A 63 -93.51 32.62 -98.76
C GLN A 63 -93.08 33.51 -97.57
N SER A 64 -93.96 34.38 -97.06
CA SER A 64 -93.70 35.19 -95.86
C SER A 64 -93.48 34.31 -94.62
N GLN A 65 -94.32 33.29 -94.42
CA GLN A 65 -94.18 32.30 -93.36
C GLN A 65 -92.89 31.47 -93.50
N LEU A 66 -92.52 31.06 -94.72
CA LEU A 66 -91.25 30.38 -94.98
C LEU A 66 -90.06 31.28 -94.65
N ASN A 67 -90.04 32.53 -95.12
CA ASN A 67 -88.96 33.47 -94.84
C ASN A 67 -88.80 33.71 -93.32
N ALA A 68 -89.91 33.78 -92.58
CA ALA A 68 -89.90 33.86 -91.13
C ALA A 68 -89.36 32.57 -90.46
N ALA A 69 -89.75 31.39 -90.96
CA ALA A 69 -89.25 30.10 -90.46
C ALA A 69 -87.76 29.89 -90.77
N GLU A 70 -87.27 30.34 -91.93
CA GLU A 70 -85.84 30.30 -92.28
C GLU A 70 -85.01 31.26 -91.42
N SER A 71 -85.56 32.42 -91.06
CA SER A 71 -84.97 33.32 -90.06
C SER A 71 -84.93 32.68 -88.66
N GLN A 72 -86.00 31.99 -88.25
CA GLN A 72 -86.03 31.21 -87.00
C GLN A 72 -85.03 30.04 -87.00
N LEU A 73 -84.89 29.31 -88.11
CA LEU A 73 -83.90 28.24 -88.28
C LEU A 73 -82.47 28.79 -88.24
N SER A 74 -82.20 29.91 -88.90
CA SER A 74 -80.91 30.62 -88.81
C SER A 74 -80.60 31.00 -87.36
N THR A 75 -81.57 31.55 -86.64
CA THR A 75 -81.46 31.89 -85.21
C THR A 75 -81.20 30.64 -84.35
N ALA A 76 -81.86 29.52 -84.66
CA ALA A 76 -81.70 28.25 -83.94
C ALA A 76 -80.33 27.58 -84.22
N ASN A 77 -79.82 27.64 -85.45
CA ASN A 77 -78.46 27.21 -85.81
C ASN A 77 -77.42 28.02 -85.03
N ASN A 78 -77.49 29.36 -85.08
CA ASN A 78 -76.56 30.24 -84.37
C ASN A 78 -76.57 29.98 -82.85
N ASN A 79 -77.73 29.70 -82.26
CA ASN A 79 -77.84 29.32 -80.86
C ASN A 79 -77.26 27.93 -80.57
N LEU A 80 -77.47 26.95 -81.45
CA LEU A 80 -76.87 25.61 -81.33
C LEU A 80 -75.33 25.68 -81.38
N ASP A 81 -74.77 26.42 -82.33
CA ASP A 81 -73.32 26.60 -82.46
C ASP A 81 -72.73 27.30 -81.22
N GLN A 82 -73.40 28.34 -80.71
CA GLN A 82 -73.01 28.97 -79.44
C GLN A 82 -73.07 27.98 -78.27
N LYS A 83 -74.10 27.14 -78.16
CA LYS A 83 -74.17 26.13 -77.09
C LYS A 83 -73.18 24.99 -77.25
N ASN A 84 -72.78 24.66 -78.48
CA ASN A 84 -71.69 23.74 -78.75
C ASN A 84 -70.35 24.31 -78.27
N ALA A 85 -70.09 25.59 -78.56
CA ALA A 85 -68.90 26.30 -78.07
C ALA A 85 -68.89 26.46 -76.54
N ASP A 86 -70.04 26.72 -75.91
CA ASP A 86 -70.18 26.76 -74.44
C ASP A 86 -69.91 25.38 -73.82
N LEU A 87 -70.43 24.30 -74.43
CA LEU A 87 -70.22 22.92 -74.02
C LEU A 87 -68.75 22.49 -74.17
N GLN A 88 -68.08 22.86 -75.26
CA GLN A 88 -66.66 22.57 -75.45
C GLN A 88 -65.80 23.27 -74.39
N LYS A 89 -66.02 24.57 -74.15
CA LYS A 89 -65.33 25.33 -73.08
C LYS A 89 -65.57 24.70 -71.70
N ALA A 90 -66.77 24.15 -71.45
CA ALA A 90 -67.08 23.47 -70.20
C ALA A 90 -66.33 22.13 -70.04
N LYS A 91 -66.07 21.40 -71.14
CA LYS A 91 -65.23 20.18 -71.14
C LYS A 91 -63.76 20.54 -70.86
N GLU A 92 -63.23 21.50 -71.62
CA GLU A 92 -61.88 22.04 -71.43
C GLU A 92 -61.66 22.56 -69.99
N ALA A 93 -62.67 23.18 -69.38
CA ALA A 93 -62.63 23.60 -67.98
C ALA A 93 -62.59 22.43 -66.99
N VAL A 94 -63.28 21.31 -67.25
CA VAL A 94 -63.19 20.09 -66.43
C VAL A 94 -61.79 19.47 -66.53
N ASP A 95 -61.19 19.42 -67.71
CA ASP A 95 -59.86 18.83 -67.89
C ASP A 95 -58.76 19.67 -67.23
N ASN A 96 -58.87 21.00 -67.31
CA ASN A 96 -58.03 21.93 -66.56
C ASN A 96 -58.21 21.79 -65.03
N ALA A 97 -59.43 21.51 -64.55
CA ALA A 97 -59.68 21.31 -63.12
C ALA A 97 -59.18 19.93 -62.63
N ASN A 98 -59.37 18.85 -63.41
CA ASN A 98 -58.79 17.53 -63.16
C ASN A 98 -57.26 17.62 -63.03
N SER A 99 -56.62 18.37 -63.93
CA SER A 99 -55.16 18.58 -63.93
C SER A 99 -54.67 19.27 -62.65
N LYS A 100 -55.43 20.23 -62.11
CA LYS A 100 -55.13 20.91 -60.83
C LYS A 100 -55.32 20.02 -59.61
N VAL A 101 -56.33 19.14 -59.62
CA VAL A 101 -56.49 18.11 -58.58
C VAL A 101 -55.32 17.13 -58.61
N ALA A 102 -54.89 16.70 -59.80
CA ALA A 102 -53.74 15.81 -59.95
C ALA A 102 -52.44 16.43 -59.42
N SER A 103 -52.15 17.71 -59.72
CA SER A 103 -50.97 18.39 -59.17
C SER A 103 -51.06 18.56 -57.65
N ALA A 104 -52.18 19.07 -57.11
CA ALA A 104 -52.34 19.25 -55.67
C ALA A 104 -52.27 17.92 -54.89
N SER A 105 -52.78 16.83 -55.47
CA SER A 105 -52.66 15.47 -54.89
C SER A 105 -51.21 14.98 -54.88
N SER A 106 -50.42 15.32 -55.91
CA SER A 106 -48.99 15.02 -55.96
C SER A 106 -48.21 15.83 -54.92
N ASP A 107 -48.49 17.13 -54.80
CA ASP A 107 -47.83 18.02 -53.85
C ASP A 107 -48.14 17.66 -52.39
N ASN A 108 -49.39 17.31 -52.08
CA ASN A 108 -49.79 16.77 -50.78
C ASN A 108 -49.10 15.43 -50.46
N SER A 109 -48.96 14.53 -51.44
CA SER A 109 -48.24 13.25 -51.27
C SER A 109 -46.73 13.47 -51.03
N SER A 110 -46.14 14.47 -51.69
CA SER A 110 -44.76 14.89 -51.48
C SER A 110 -44.55 15.52 -50.09
N ALA A 111 -45.50 16.36 -49.64
CA ALA A 111 -45.48 16.93 -48.29
C ALA A 111 -45.61 15.85 -47.20
N GLN A 112 -46.49 14.87 -47.37
CA GLN A 112 -46.61 13.74 -46.42
C GLN A 112 -45.32 12.92 -46.35
N SER A 113 -44.70 12.64 -47.50
CA SER A 113 -43.41 11.92 -47.55
C SER A 113 -42.29 12.67 -46.81
N GLN A 114 -42.30 14.01 -46.87
CA GLN A 114 -41.37 14.86 -46.13
C GLN A 114 -41.67 14.90 -44.63
N LEU A 115 -42.94 14.83 -44.24
CA LEU A 115 -43.37 14.73 -42.84
C LEU A 115 -42.91 13.40 -42.22
N ASP A 116 -43.07 12.28 -42.94
CA ASP A 116 -42.65 10.96 -42.48
C ASP A 116 -41.12 10.89 -42.28
N GLN A 117 -40.35 11.48 -43.21
CA GLN A 117 -38.89 11.62 -43.07
C GLN A 117 -38.52 12.52 -41.87
N ALA A 118 -39.13 13.69 -41.73
CA ALA A 118 -38.83 14.63 -40.64
C ALA A 118 -39.19 14.05 -39.25
N GLN A 119 -40.18 13.16 -39.18
CA GLN A 119 -40.52 12.41 -37.96
C GLN A 119 -39.42 11.37 -37.65
N SER A 120 -38.96 10.61 -38.65
CA SER A 120 -37.82 9.68 -38.50
C SER A 120 -36.53 10.38 -38.07
N ASP A 121 -36.24 11.56 -38.65
CA ASP A 121 -35.05 12.36 -38.30
C ASP A 121 -35.12 12.87 -36.85
N PHE A 122 -36.31 13.31 -36.42
CA PHE A 122 -36.56 13.71 -35.03
C PHE A 122 -36.40 12.55 -34.04
N ASP A 123 -36.97 11.38 -34.35
CA ASP A 123 -36.89 10.21 -33.46
C ASP A 123 -35.45 9.69 -33.34
N SER A 124 -34.66 9.74 -34.42
CA SER A 124 -33.22 9.44 -34.39
C SER A 124 -32.46 10.47 -33.54
N ALA A 125 -32.62 11.76 -33.79
CA ALA A 125 -31.92 12.82 -33.06
C ALA A 125 -32.26 12.83 -31.55
N ASN A 126 -33.49 12.44 -31.19
CA ASN A 126 -33.89 12.23 -29.80
C ASN A 126 -33.16 11.03 -29.18
N SER A 127 -33.03 9.91 -29.90
CA SER A 127 -32.27 8.73 -29.43
C SER A 127 -30.80 9.09 -29.18
N ASP A 128 -30.15 9.75 -30.13
CA ASP A 128 -28.75 10.18 -30.02
C ASP A 128 -28.54 11.13 -28.81
N TYR A 129 -29.50 12.01 -28.55
CA TYR A 129 -29.49 12.88 -27.37
C TYR A 129 -29.62 12.09 -26.05
N GLN A 130 -30.55 11.12 -25.96
CA GLN A 130 -30.69 10.31 -24.73
C GLN A 130 -29.43 9.47 -24.46
N ASP A 131 -28.81 8.88 -25.49
CA ASP A 131 -27.57 8.11 -25.34
C ASP A 131 -26.38 9.01 -24.98
N ALA A 132 -26.27 10.22 -25.54
CA ALA A 132 -25.26 11.21 -25.14
C ALA A 132 -25.42 11.65 -23.67
N VAL A 133 -26.66 11.93 -23.23
CA VAL A 133 -26.97 12.29 -21.83
C VAL A 133 -26.64 11.13 -20.88
N LYS A 134 -26.86 9.89 -21.31
CA LYS A 134 -26.49 8.70 -20.55
C LYS A 134 -24.97 8.51 -20.50
N GLU A 135 -24.25 8.73 -21.61
CA GLU A 135 -22.78 8.67 -21.64
C GLU A 135 -22.16 9.71 -20.69
N ASP A 136 -22.65 10.95 -20.72
CA ASP A 136 -22.19 11.99 -19.79
C ASP A 136 -22.46 11.60 -18.34
N LYS A 137 -23.68 11.15 -18.00
CA LYS A 137 -24.01 10.71 -16.64
C LYS A 137 -23.12 9.57 -16.15
N ASP A 138 -22.83 8.58 -17.00
CA ASP A 138 -21.91 7.49 -16.68
C ASP A 138 -20.45 7.97 -16.55
N GLN A 139 -20.09 9.10 -17.18
CA GLN A 139 -18.77 9.76 -17.10
C GLN A 139 -18.64 10.64 -15.84
N GLN A 140 -19.64 11.46 -15.51
CA GLN A 140 -19.68 12.29 -14.29
C GLN A 140 -19.55 11.43 -13.02
N GLN A 141 -20.11 10.21 -13.01
CA GLN A 141 -19.93 9.28 -11.88
C GLN A 141 -18.47 8.82 -11.70
N LYS A 142 -17.68 8.70 -12.79
CA LYS A 142 -16.25 8.37 -12.69
C LYS A 142 -15.45 9.52 -12.08
N VAL A 143 -15.80 10.77 -12.42
CA VAL A 143 -15.22 11.96 -11.80
C VAL A 143 -15.46 11.94 -10.29
N ALA A 144 -16.71 11.73 -9.85
CA ALA A 144 -17.04 11.64 -8.42
C ALA A 144 -16.34 10.47 -7.70
N ASP A 145 -16.19 9.31 -8.35
CA ASP A 145 -15.43 8.17 -7.82
C ASP A 145 -13.93 8.49 -7.70
N ALA A 146 -13.35 9.20 -8.69
CA ALA A 146 -11.94 9.62 -8.68
C ALA A 146 -11.65 10.72 -7.65
N GLU A 147 -12.54 11.70 -7.48
CA GLU A 147 -12.47 12.69 -6.39
C GLU A 147 -12.48 12.01 -5.01
N SER A 148 -13.30 10.95 -4.86
CA SER A 148 -13.34 10.17 -3.62
C SER A 148 -12.05 9.36 -3.39
N GLU A 149 -11.42 8.79 -4.43
CA GLU A 149 -10.13 8.12 -4.26
C GLU A 149 -9.01 9.13 -3.95
N LEU A 150 -8.91 10.25 -4.67
CA LEU A 150 -7.94 11.31 -4.37
C LEU A 150 -8.04 11.80 -2.92
N LYS A 151 -9.26 12.02 -2.43
CA LYS A 151 -9.49 12.42 -1.03
C LYS A 151 -9.08 11.34 -0.02
N ASP A 152 -9.37 10.07 -0.30
CA ASP A 152 -8.92 8.94 0.54
C ASP A 152 -7.37 8.83 0.53
N LYS A 153 -6.71 9.11 -0.61
CA LYS A 153 -5.23 9.16 -0.70
C LYS A 153 -4.63 10.31 0.10
N GLN A 154 -5.16 11.53 -0.05
CA GLN A 154 -4.67 12.70 0.69
C GLN A 154 -4.79 12.47 2.20
N SER A 155 -5.94 11.96 2.65
CA SER A 155 -6.17 11.63 4.07
C SER A 155 -5.16 10.62 4.63
N GLN A 156 -4.62 9.71 3.81
CA GLN A 156 -3.57 8.77 4.20
C GLN A 156 -2.19 9.44 4.28
N LEU A 157 -1.89 10.37 3.36
CA LEU A 157 -0.66 11.18 3.39
C LEU A 157 -0.63 12.09 4.64
N ASP A 158 -1.74 12.76 4.95
CA ASP A 158 -1.89 13.62 6.13
C ASP A 158 -1.66 12.83 7.44
N GLU A 159 -2.15 11.57 7.51
CA GLU A 159 -1.94 10.69 8.67
C GLU A 159 -0.46 10.27 8.82
N ILE A 160 0.27 10.11 7.71
CA ILE A 160 1.72 9.83 7.71
C ILE A 160 2.50 11.06 8.15
N HIS A 161 2.22 12.24 7.58
CA HIS A 161 2.86 13.50 7.95
C HIS A 161 2.67 13.82 9.43
N LYS A 162 1.46 13.59 9.97
CA LYS A 162 1.22 13.74 11.40
C LYS A 162 2.09 12.80 12.25
N LYS A 163 2.14 11.50 11.95
CA LYS A 163 2.97 10.54 12.70
C LYS A 163 4.45 10.93 12.67
N ASN A 164 4.97 11.29 11.50
CA ASN A 164 6.36 11.70 11.35
C ASN A 164 6.65 12.98 12.16
N SER A 165 5.71 13.93 12.23
CA SER A 165 5.81 15.11 13.10
C SER A 165 5.79 14.76 14.59
N ASP A 166 4.82 13.94 15.02
CA ASP A 166 4.69 13.47 16.41
C ASP A 166 5.94 12.67 16.87
N ILE A 167 6.60 11.93 15.96
CA ILE A 167 7.87 11.21 16.20
C ILE A 167 9.05 12.18 16.30
N ASN A 168 9.15 13.16 15.41
CA ASN A 168 10.24 14.15 15.45
C ASN A 168 10.21 14.98 16.75
N ALA A 169 9.02 15.39 17.20
CA ALA A 169 8.87 16.08 18.50
C ALA A 169 9.35 15.23 19.70
N GLN A 170 9.16 13.91 19.66
CA GLN A 170 9.70 12.99 20.68
C GLN A 170 11.23 12.85 20.59
N ILE A 171 11.78 12.82 19.38
CA ILE A 171 13.25 12.83 19.16
C ILE A 171 13.86 14.12 19.71
N ASP A 172 13.25 15.28 19.45
CA ASP A 172 13.76 16.58 19.93
C ASP A 172 13.67 16.71 21.46
N SER A 173 12.59 16.23 22.08
CA SER A 173 12.51 16.10 23.54
C SER A 173 13.62 15.20 24.10
N THR A 174 13.87 14.05 23.47
CA THR A 174 14.89 13.09 23.91
C THR A 174 16.32 13.64 23.70
N ASN A 175 16.55 14.46 22.67
CA ASN A 175 17.80 15.20 22.48
C ASN A 175 18.00 16.23 23.61
N SER A 176 16.93 16.89 24.05
CA SER A 176 16.99 17.84 25.19
C SER A 176 17.40 17.13 26.49
N ASP A 177 16.84 15.95 26.76
CA ASP A 177 17.23 15.11 27.91
C ASP A 177 18.71 14.68 27.83
N ILE A 178 19.19 14.27 26.65
CA ILE A 178 20.61 13.93 26.42
C ILE A 178 21.51 15.13 26.72
N ASN A 179 21.18 16.32 26.23
CA ASN A 179 21.96 17.54 26.48
C ASN A 179 21.99 17.89 27.97
N ASN A 180 20.87 17.69 28.68
CA ASN A 180 20.78 17.88 30.13
C ASN A 180 21.69 16.89 30.89
N TYR A 181 21.63 15.60 30.57
CA TYR A 181 22.52 14.59 31.16
C TYR A 181 24.01 14.85 30.86
N GLN A 182 24.35 15.36 29.67
CA GLN A 182 25.71 15.77 29.32
C GLN A 182 26.20 16.97 30.16
N SER A 183 25.34 17.94 30.45
CA SER A 183 25.65 19.03 31.38
C SER A 183 25.89 18.50 32.79
N GLN A 184 25.03 17.61 33.29
CA GLN A 184 25.18 16.99 34.62
C GLN A 184 26.49 16.20 34.75
N ILE A 185 26.86 15.42 33.72
CA ILE A 185 28.16 14.74 33.67
C ILE A 185 29.31 15.75 33.72
N SER A 186 29.22 16.85 32.97
CA SER A 186 30.27 17.88 32.93
C SER A 186 30.47 18.56 34.30
N ASP A 187 29.40 18.74 35.07
CA ASP A 187 29.47 19.32 36.42
C ASP A 187 29.92 18.31 37.50
N LEU A 188 29.63 17.01 37.33
CA LEU A 188 30.20 15.95 38.16
C LEU A 188 31.69 15.73 37.88
N GLN A 189 32.12 15.86 36.61
CA GLN A 189 33.53 15.78 36.22
C GLN A 189 34.36 16.88 36.89
N LYS A 190 33.91 18.15 36.87
CA LYS A 190 34.57 19.25 37.61
C LYS A 190 34.75 18.93 39.10
N LYS A 191 33.70 18.41 39.76
CA LYS A 191 33.78 17.99 41.17
C LYS A 191 34.79 16.86 41.40
N LYS A 192 34.95 15.96 40.42
CA LYS A 192 35.95 14.90 40.47
C LYS A 192 37.37 15.46 40.30
N ASP A 193 37.56 16.40 39.39
CA ASP A 193 38.83 17.11 39.17
C ASP A 193 39.24 17.91 40.43
N GLU A 194 38.29 18.53 41.13
CA GLU A 194 38.49 19.20 42.42
C GLU A 194 38.75 18.25 43.61
N LEU A 195 38.33 16.99 43.52
CA LEU A 195 38.46 15.98 44.57
C LEU A 195 39.76 15.18 44.45
N THR A 196 40.19 14.91 43.22
CA THR A 196 41.40 14.12 42.90
C THR A 196 42.66 14.57 43.66
N PRO A 197 43.10 15.85 43.60
CA PRO A 197 44.31 16.27 44.31
C PRO A 197 44.19 16.22 45.84
N LYS A 198 42.96 16.22 46.39
CA LYS A 198 42.72 16.03 47.83
C LYS A 198 42.89 14.57 48.23
N LEU A 199 42.42 13.65 47.38
CA LEU A 199 42.61 12.20 47.56
C LEU A 199 44.08 11.81 47.43
N ASP A 200 44.80 12.37 46.46
CA ASP A 200 46.23 12.13 46.25
C ASP A 200 47.05 12.62 47.47
N ALA A 201 46.80 13.84 47.95
CA ALA A 201 47.45 14.37 49.16
C ALA A 201 47.14 13.55 50.42
N ALA A 202 45.91 13.03 50.56
CA ALA A 202 45.55 12.13 51.66
C ALA A 202 46.25 10.76 51.54
N GLN A 203 46.43 10.24 50.33
CA GLN A 203 47.19 9.01 50.07
C GLN A 203 48.67 9.18 50.41
N GLU A 204 49.29 10.32 50.06
CA GLU A 204 50.68 10.63 50.40
C GLU A 204 50.88 10.77 51.92
N ALA A 205 49.98 11.47 52.61
CA ALA A 205 50.01 11.60 54.07
C ALA A 205 49.89 10.24 54.77
N LEU A 206 48.96 9.38 54.30
CA LEU A 206 48.81 8.01 54.80
C LEU A 206 50.06 7.15 54.55
N ASN A 207 50.66 7.23 53.35
CA ASN A 207 51.90 6.51 53.03
C ASN A 207 53.06 6.95 53.94
N ALA A 208 53.17 8.24 54.25
CA ALA A 208 54.19 8.76 55.17
C ALA A 208 53.96 8.32 56.64
N LYS A 209 52.73 8.03 57.05
CA LYS A 209 52.44 7.38 58.34
C LYS A 209 52.75 5.88 58.30
N GLN A 210 52.42 5.18 57.21
CA GLN A 210 52.73 3.75 57.06
C GLN A 210 54.23 3.46 57.16
N GLN A 211 55.09 4.30 56.55
CA GLN A 211 56.55 4.18 56.69
C GLN A 211 57.03 4.20 58.15
N LYS A 212 56.35 4.94 59.04
CA LYS A 212 56.67 4.95 60.48
C LYS A 212 56.22 3.68 61.20
N ILE A 213 55.08 3.11 60.80
CA ILE A 213 54.61 1.81 61.29
C ILE A 213 55.57 0.71 60.86
N ASP A 214 56.03 0.73 59.61
CA ASP A 214 56.96 -0.25 59.06
C ASP A 214 58.32 -0.19 59.79
N ALA A 215 58.84 1.02 60.04
CA ALA A 215 60.07 1.23 60.82
C ALA A 215 59.93 0.72 62.27
N ALA A 216 58.87 1.12 62.98
CA ALA A 216 58.63 0.66 64.36
C ALA A 216 58.39 -0.86 64.45
N THR A 217 57.89 -1.48 63.37
CA THR A 217 57.77 -2.94 63.26
C THR A 217 59.14 -3.61 63.13
N GLN A 218 60.07 -3.02 62.38
CA GLN A 218 61.45 -3.52 62.28
C GLN A 218 62.23 -3.36 63.59
N ASP A 219 62.07 -2.22 64.29
CA ASP A 219 62.67 -2.01 65.62
C ASP A 219 62.20 -3.05 66.64
N LEU A 220 60.89 -3.37 66.64
CA LEU A 220 60.32 -4.42 67.49
C LEU A 220 60.88 -5.80 67.16
N GLN A 221 60.96 -6.17 65.88
CA GLN A 221 61.54 -7.45 65.45
C GLN A 221 63.02 -7.56 65.83
N LYS A 222 63.78 -6.47 65.72
CA LYS A 222 65.19 -6.43 66.15
C LYS A 222 65.31 -6.66 67.65
N ALA A 223 64.56 -5.91 68.47
CA ALA A 223 64.61 -6.06 69.93
C ALA A 223 64.22 -7.48 70.38
N GLN A 224 63.22 -8.10 69.72
CA GLN A 224 62.82 -9.49 69.99
C GLN A 224 63.92 -10.49 69.62
N LYS A 225 64.65 -10.28 68.52
CA LYS A 225 65.81 -11.10 68.14
C LYS A 225 66.96 -10.96 69.15
N ASP A 226 67.34 -9.72 69.49
CA ASP A 226 68.47 -9.43 70.38
C ASP A 226 68.27 -10.07 71.77
N LEU A 227 67.03 -10.19 72.24
CA LEU A 227 66.62 -10.87 73.47
C LEU A 227 66.77 -12.40 73.38
N GLY A 228 66.32 -13.02 72.28
CA GLY A 228 66.40 -14.46 72.10
C GLY A 228 67.84 -14.99 72.01
N GLU A 229 68.75 -14.19 71.46
CA GLU A 229 70.19 -14.50 71.41
C GLU A 229 70.86 -14.41 72.80
N ALA A 230 70.28 -13.66 73.75
CA ALA A 230 70.83 -13.47 75.10
C ALA A 230 70.51 -14.60 76.09
N THR A 231 69.59 -15.51 75.75
CA THR A 231 68.99 -16.48 76.68
C THR A 231 69.46 -17.93 76.49
N SER A 232 70.50 -18.16 75.68
CA SER A 232 70.95 -19.52 75.30
C SER A 232 72.23 -19.95 76.03
N THR A 233 72.12 -20.92 76.94
CA THR A 233 73.27 -21.52 77.66
C THR A 233 73.81 -22.75 76.93
N ASN A 234 75.11 -22.77 76.60
CA ASN A 234 75.73 -23.79 75.74
C ASN A 234 76.58 -24.83 76.51
N GLU A 235 76.36 -24.97 77.83
CA GLU A 235 77.13 -25.84 78.71
C GLU A 235 76.36 -27.16 78.95
N GLN A 236 76.81 -28.24 78.31
CA GLN A 236 76.17 -29.56 78.44
C GLN A 236 77.21 -30.65 78.72
N PHE A 237 76.91 -31.50 79.70
CA PHE A 237 77.56 -32.81 79.89
C PHE A 237 76.56 -33.89 79.48
N PRO A 238 76.81 -34.65 78.39
CA PRO A 238 75.89 -35.70 77.95
C PRO A 238 75.99 -36.93 78.88
N LEU A 239 74.87 -37.31 79.48
CA LEU A 239 74.79 -38.52 80.31
C LEU A 239 74.72 -39.78 79.45
N PRO A 240 75.41 -40.88 79.82
CA PRO A 240 75.22 -42.19 79.19
C PRO A 240 73.79 -42.69 79.30
N GLN A 241 73.31 -43.38 78.26
CA GLN A 241 71.94 -43.90 78.23
C GLN A 241 71.67 -44.92 79.36
N SER A 242 72.67 -45.74 79.71
CA SER A 242 72.65 -46.66 80.85
C SER A 242 72.41 -45.93 82.17
N TYR A 243 73.10 -44.82 82.40
CA TYR A 243 72.92 -43.97 83.58
C TYR A 243 71.56 -43.26 83.58
N ILE A 244 71.11 -42.72 82.44
CA ILE A 244 69.75 -42.16 82.29
C ILE A 244 68.70 -43.23 82.61
N ASP A 245 68.87 -44.47 82.13
CA ASP A 245 67.93 -45.57 82.31
C ASP A 245 67.91 -46.10 83.74
N TYR A 246 69.05 -46.13 84.45
CA TYR A 246 69.06 -46.38 85.89
C TYR A 246 68.33 -45.27 86.67
N VAL A 247 68.71 -44.01 86.46
CA VAL A 247 68.13 -42.85 87.17
C VAL A 247 66.61 -42.76 86.98
N THR A 248 66.13 -43.00 85.75
CA THR A 248 64.70 -42.99 85.41
C THR A 248 63.95 -44.29 85.75
N GLY A 249 64.60 -45.25 86.41
CA GLY A 249 63.99 -46.48 86.91
C GLY A 249 63.66 -47.53 85.85
N LYS A 250 64.28 -47.45 84.66
CA LYS A 250 64.17 -48.45 83.58
C LYS A 250 65.20 -49.59 83.75
N SER A 251 66.30 -49.33 84.45
CA SER A 251 67.33 -50.31 84.81
C SER A 251 67.55 -50.34 86.33
N ILE A 252 68.06 -51.46 86.83
CA ILE A 252 68.54 -51.63 88.21
C ILE A 252 70.05 -51.92 88.27
N ASP A 253 70.73 -51.98 87.12
CA ASP A 253 72.17 -52.22 87.01
C ASP A 253 72.95 -50.93 87.30
N TRP A 254 73.33 -50.77 88.58
CA TRP A 254 74.12 -49.64 89.05
C TRP A 254 75.59 -49.69 88.61
N ASP A 255 76.16 -50.89 88.48
CA ASP A 255 77.58 -51.08 88.21
C ASP A 255 77.91 -50.71 86.76
N THR A 256 77.07 -51.14 85.80
CA THR A 256 77.15 -50.65 84.40
C THR A 256 76.87 -49.15 84.31
N ALA A 257 75.82 -48.67 84.99
CA ALA A 257 75.43 -47.25 84.94
C ALA A 257 76.52 -46.30 85.47
N THR A 258 77.21 -46.68 86.55
CA THR A 258 78.31 -45.88 87.11
C THR A 258 79.60 -46.01 86.34
N LYS A 259 79.94 -47.20 85.84
CA LYS A 259 81.10 -47.40 84.97
C LYS A 259 81.01 -46.53 83.71
N ASP A 260 79.88 -46.57 83.02
CA ASP A 260 79.66 -45.76 81.82
C ASP A 260 79.69 -44.25 82.14
N LEU A 261 79.15 -43.84 83.29
CA LEU A 261 79.23 -42.45 83.76
C LEU A 261 80.68 -42.01 84.02
N GLN A 262 81.50 -42.87 84.63
CA GLN A 262 82.91 -42.60 84.89
C GLN A 262 83.73 -42.55 83.59
N GLU A 263 83.47 -43.44 82.62
CA GLU A 263 84.08 -43.38 81.30
C GLU A 263 83.69 -42.10 80.54
N ALA A 264 82.41 -41.69 80.59
CA ALA A 264 81.95 -40.44 80.00
C ALA A 264 82.57 -39.20 80.67
N ALA A 265 82.63 -39.17 82.01
CA ALA A 265 83.27 -38.10 82.77
C ALA A 265 84.78 -38.00 82.49
N ALA A 266 85.49 -39.13 82.38
CA ALA A 266 86.89 -39.18 81.99
C ALA A 266 87.14 -38.69 80.55
N SER A 267 86.16 -38.84 79.66
CA SER A 267 86.19 -38.31 78.29
C SER A 267 85.78 -36.83 78.16
N TYR A 268 85.29 -36.19 79.23
CA TYR A 268 84.71 -34.86 79.16
C TYR A 268 85.78 -33.75 79.24
N THR A 269 86.00 -33.09 78.10
CA THR A 269 86.74 -31.82 78.07
C THR A 269 85.91 -30.72 78.73
N SER A 270 86.35 -30.24 79.90
CA SER A 270 85.75 -29.11 80.61
C SER A 270 85.65 -27.87 79.70
N PRO A 271 84.55 -27.08 79.75
CA PRO A 271 84.39 -25.88 78.92
C PRO A 271 85.32 -24.72 79.31
N PHE A 272 86.00 -24.81 80.46
CA PHE A 272 87.13 -23.93 80.77
C PHE A 272 88.38 -24.44 80.05
N ALA A 273 88.49 -24.07 78.78
CA ALA A 273 89.64 -24.42 77.94
C ALA A 273 90.91 -23.70 78.41
N ASP A 274 92.02 -24.42 78.40
CA ASP A 274 93.34 -23.92 78.76
C ASP A 274 93.73 -22.72 77.86
N GLY A 275 93.74 -21.51 78.42
CA GLY A 275 94.05 -20.27 77.70
C GLY A 275 92.85 -19.37 77.31
N ASP A 276 91.64 -19.59 77.85
CA ASP A 276 90.60 -18.55 77.78
C ASP A 276 91.02 -17.26 78.51
N ALA A 277 90.58 -16.09 78.02
CA ALA A 277 90.93 -14.76 78.53
C ALA A 277 90.33 -14.43 79.92
N SER A 278 89.86 -15.46 80.62
CA SER A 278 89.17 -15.41 81.90
C SER A 278 89.51 -16.62 82.80
N ASP A 279 90.53 -17.40 82.43
CA ASP A 279 91.10 -18.46 83.25
C ASP A 279 92.07 -17.86 84.29
N ASN A 280 91.49 -17.21 85.31
CA ASN A 280 92.24 -16.49 86.33
C ASN A 280 93.10 -17.45 87.17
N VAL A 281 94.39 -17.15 87.30
CA VAL A 281 95.35 -17.90 88.12
C VAL A 281 95.34 -17.36 89.55
N TYR A 282 95.23 -18.26 90.52
CA TYR A 282 95.14 -17.95 91.94
C TYR A 282 96.35 -18.53 92.70
N ASP A 283 97.01 -17.69 93.52
CA ASP A 283 98.08 -18.14 94.44
C ASP A 283 97.51 -19.02 95.57
N ASP A 284 96.32 -18.67 96.07
CA ASP A 284 95.48 -19.51 96.93
C ASP A 284 94.08 -19.62 96.31
N PRO A 285 93.65 -20.81 95.84
CA PRO A 285 92.32 -21.00 95.26
C PRO A 285 91.17 -20.85 96.28
N SER A 286 91.40 -20.52 97.55
CA SER A 286 90.32 -20.06 98.44
C SER A 286 89.95 -18.58 98.25
N ALA A 287 90.81 -17.78 97.58
CA ALA A 287 90.68 -16.33 97.46
C ALA A 287 89.91 -15.83 96.21
N LEU A 288 88.95 -16.60 95.68
CA LEU A 288 88.21 -16.24 94.44
C LEU A 288 87.57 -14.85 94.51
N SER A 289 87.61 -14.14 93.38
CA SER A 289 86.90 -12.86 93.20
C SER A 289 85.38 -13.03 93.34
N ASP A 290 84.65 -11.95 93.67
CA ASP A 290 83.18 -11.99 93.74
C ASP A 290 82.55 -12.32 92.37
N SER A 291 83.20 -11.90 91.27
CA SER A 291 82.82 -12.24 89.90
C SER A 291 83.01 -13.72 89.59
N ASP A 292 84.18 -14.27 89.91
CA ASP A 292 84.52 -15.66 89.58
C ASP A 292 83.76 -16.66 90.45
N ARG A 293 83.47 -16.32 91.71
CA ARG A 293 82.50 -17.10 92.51
C ARG A 293 81.12 -17.10 91.85
N LYS A 294 80.57 -15.94 91.45
CA LYS A 294 79.28 -15.87 90.74
C LYS A 294 79.32 -16.70 89.43
N ARG A 295 80.41 -16.63 88.66
CA ARG A 295 80.59 -17.40 87.41
C ARG A 295 80.70 -18.91 87.65
N LEU A 296 81.52 -19.37 88.59
CA LEU A 296 81.65 -20.80 88.96
C LEU A 296 80.31 -21.40 89.39
N ASN A 297 79.55 -20.63 90.17
CA ASN A 297 78.22 -21.00 90.64
C ASN A 297 77.20 -21.09 89.48
N LEU A 298 77.23 -20.15 88.53
CA LEU A 298 76.38 -20.19 87.35
C LEU A 298 76.76 -21.30 86.36
N TYR A 299 78.06 -21.57 86.15
CA TYR A 299 78.55 -22.72 85.39
C TYR A 299 77.99 -24.03 85.95
N VAL A 300 78.18 -24.26 87.26
CA VAL A 300 77.66 -25.47 87.92
C VAL A 300 76.13 -25.53 87.90
N LYS A 301 75.43 -24.38 87.95
CA LYS A 301 73.98 -24.32 87.76
C LYS A 301 73.58 -24.84 86.39
N ASN A 302 74.17 -24.30 85.32
CA ASN A 302 73.84 -24.65 83.94
C ASN A 302 74.16 -26.13 83.67
N LEU A 303 75.32 -26.60 84.12
CA LEU A 303 75.77 -27.98 84.05
C LEU A 303 74.76 -28.94 84.72
N ILE A 304 74.31 -28.65 85.95
CA ILE A 304 73.37 -29.55 86.64
C ILE A 304 71.94 -29.40 86.11
N ASP A 305 71.45 -28.19 85.79
CA ASP A 305 70.13 -28.01 85.15
C ASP A 305 70.10 -28.74 83.77
N SER A 306 71.22 -28.84 83.05
CA SER A 306 71.38 -29.64 81.83
C SER A 306 71.34 -31.16 82.10
N ILE A 307 72.06 -31.65 83.11
CA ILE A 307 72.04 -33.05 83.58
C ILE A 307 70.61 -33.46 83.99
N LYS A 308 69.91 -32.58 84.73
CA LYS A 308 68.52 -32.77 85.15
C LYS A 308 67.55 -32.81 83.98
N SER A 309 67.72 -31.94 82.99
CA SER A 309 66.90 -31.90 81.77
C SER A 309 66.95 -33.23 81.00
N GLN A 310 68.15 -33.83 80.87
CA GLN A 310 68.36 -35.09 80.14
C GLN A 310 67.64 -36.31 80.77
N VAL A 311 67.42 -36.30 82.08
CA VAL A 311 66.62 -37.33 82.79
C VAL A 311 65.17 -36.93 83.04
N GLY A 312 64.72 -35.78 82.52
CA GLY A 312 63.35 -35.29 82.64
C GLY A 312 62.99 -34.69 84.00
N SER A 313 63.96 -34.34 84.84
CA SER A 313 63.72 -33.70 86.14
C SER A 313 63.30 -32.24 85.96
N THR A 314 62.11 -31.87 86.45
CA THR A 314 61.58 -30.50 86.42
C THR A 314 62.08 -29.63 87.59
N ASN A 315 62.89 -30.19 88.48
CA ASN A 315 63.28 -29.54 89.74
C ASN A 315 64.56 -28.72 89.56
N LYS A 316 64.51 -27.41 89.74
CA LYS A 316 65.64 -26.49 89.46
C LYS A 316 66.70 -26.50 90.55
N MET A 317 67.94 -26.18 90.19
CA MET A 317 68.92 -25.64 91.14
C MET A 317 68.90 -24.11 91.10
N THR A 318 68.91 -23.46 92.27
CA THR A 318 68.82 -22.00 92.34
C THR A 318 70.04 -21.42 93.06
N VAL A 319 70.84 -20.66 92.30
CA VAL A 319 71.83 -19.72 92.86
C VAL A 319 71.09 -18.46 93.28
N THR A 320 71.30 -18.03 94.52
CA THR A 320 70.75 -16.78 95.06
C THR A 320 71.88 -15.94 95.66
N ASP A 321 71.63 -14.67 95.93
CA ASP A 321 72.60 -13.81 96.64
C ASP A 321 72.99 -14.42 98.00
N GLY A 322 72.04 -15.06 98.68
CA GLY A 322 72.26 -15.80 99.93
C GLY A 322 73.16 -17.02 99.80
N SER A 323 72.97 -17.85 98.76
CA SER A 323 73.83 -19.02 98.59
C SER A 323 75.26 -18.62 98.22
N LEU A 324 75.42 -17.58 97.39
CA LEU A 324 76.73 -17.00 97.06
C LEU A 324 77.47 -16.46 98.30
N GLU A 325 76.77 -15.72 99.16
CA GLU A 325 77.34 -15.20 100.42
C GLU A 325 77.65 -16.33 101.43
N LEU A 326 76.84 -17.40 101.46
CA LEU A 326 77.13 -18.57 102.28
C LEU A 326 78.41 -19.28 101.85
N ALA A 327 78.64 -19.48 100.55
CA ALA A 327 79.88 -20.05 100.04
C ALA A 327 81.10 -19.19 100.41
N LYS A 328 80.99 -17.86 100.26
CA LYS A 328 82.03 -16.90 100.66
C LYS A 328 82.37 -17.02 102.15
N ARG A 329 81.36 -17.14 103.03
CA ARG A 329 81.53 -17.29 104.49
C ARG A 329 82.04 -18.66 104.90
N TYR A 330 81.61 -19.73 104.23
CA TYR A 330 82.11 -21.09 104.46
C TYR A 330 83.62 -21.15 104.24
N THR A 331 84.10 -20.65 103.09
CA THR A 331 85.53 -20.56 102.80
C THR A 331 86.30 -19.79 103.88
N GLN A 332 85.83 -18.61 104.25
CA GLN A 332 86.47 -17.80 105.30
C GLN A 332 86.53 -18.54 106.65
N LYS A 333 85.45 -19.22 107.05
CA LYS A 333 85.39 -19.95 108.32
C LYS A 333 86.26 -21.19 108.33
N PHE A 334 86.26 -21.96 107.24
CA PHE A 334 87.17 -23.09 107.04
C PHE A 334 88.62 -22.65 107.22
N GLN A 335 89.04 -21.58 106.54
CA GLN A 335 90.43 -21.11 106.64
C GLN A 335 90.82 -20.65 108.05
N SER A 336 89.89 -20.07 108.80
CA SER A 336 90.14 -19.60 110.17
C SER A 336 90.22 -20.67 111.26
N SER A 337 89.94 -21.95 110.96
CA SER A 337 89.89 -23.01 111.99
C SER A 337 91.23 -23.73 112.20
N ASN A 338 91.62 -23.87 113.47
CA ASN A 338 92.85 -24.51 113.94
C ASN A 338 92.71 -26.03 114.19
N GLU A 339 91.49 -26.59 114.24
CA GLU A 339 91.29 -28.02 114.54
C GLU A 339 91.20 -28.87 113.25
N LYS A 340 92.27 -29.62 112.96
CA LYS A 340 92.36 -30.44 111.73
C LYS A 340 91.37 -31.61 111.64
N LEU A 341 90.73 -32.02 112.75
CA LEU A 341 89.87 -33.22 112.79
C LEU A 341 88.38 -32.98 112.53
N PHE A 342 87.89 -31.74 112.61
CA PHE A 342 86.47 -31.40 112.41
C PHE A 342 86.24 -30.11 111.58
N ARG A 343 87.26 -29.66 110.83
CA ARG A 343 87.35 -28.34 110.19
C ARG A 343 86.14 -27.96 109.30
N GLU A 344 85.64 -28.89 108.50
CA GLU A 344 84.48 -28.72 107.60
C GLU A 344 83.17 -28.44 108.36
N TYR A 345 82.94 -29.25 109.41
CA TYR A 345 81.73 -29.24 110.23
C TYR A 345 81.59 -27.91 110.99
N ASP A 346 82.68 -27.43 111.58
CA ASP A 346 82.70 -26.11 112.22
C ASP A 346 82.58 -24.98 111.20
N ALA A 347 83.19 -25.12 110.01
CA ALA A 347 83.10 -24.11 108.96
C ALA A 347 81.66 -23.90 108.48
N ILE A 348 80.92 -24.97 108.18
CA ILE A 348 79.51 -24.86 107.73
C ILE A 348 78.59 -24.40 108.86
N LYS A 349 78.83 -24.84 110.10
CA LYS A 349 78.06 -24.42 111.27
C LYS A 349 78.25 -22.92 111.56
N LEU A 350 79.49 -22.44 111.59
CA LEU A 350 79.81 -21.03 111.83
C LEU A 350 79.35 -20.13 110.67
N ALA A 351 79.46 -20.59 109.41
CA ALA A 351 78.94 -19.84 108.27
C ALA A 351 77.40 -19.74 108.30
N SER A 352 76.72 -20.83 108.64
CA SER A 352 75.25 -20.87 108.79
C SER A 352 74.77 -19.95 109.92
N SER A 353 75.39 -20.07 111.11
CA SER A 353 75.09 -19.23 112.27
C SER A 353 75.30 -17.74 111.97
N ASN A 354 76.39 -17.39 111.29
CA ASN A 354 76.67 -16.02 110.86
C ASN A 354 75.61 -15.43 109.89
N MET A 355 74.77 -16.26 109.28
CA MET A 355 73.70 -15.84 108.36
C MET A 355 72.29 -15.98 108.95
N GLY A 356 72.16 -16.41 110.21
CA GLY A 356 70.86 -16.70 110.83
C GLY A 356 70.17 -17.94 110.27
N LEU A 357 70.92 -18.83 109.62
CA LEU A 357 70.47 -20.16 109.22
C LEU A 357 70.54 -21.10 110.42
N VAL A 358 69.66 -22.11 110.46
CA VAL A 358 69.72 -23.14 111.51
C VAL A 358 70.94 -24.05 111.35
N ASP A 359 71.36 -24.69 112.44
CA ASP A 359 72.36 -25.76 112.41
C ASP A 359 71.95 -26.84 111.37
N TYR A 360 72.92 -27.27 110.55
CA TYR A 360 72.73 -28.23 109.45
C TYR A 360 71.73 -27.82 108.36
N ALA A 361 71.41 -26.53 108.22
CA ALA A 361 70.59 -26.03 107.10
C ALA A 361 71.17 -26.40 105.73
N PHE A 362 72.50 -26.53 105.62
CA PHE A 362 73.21 -26.95 104.40
C PHE A 362 74.02 -28.22 104.63
N VAL A 363 74.01 -29.08 103.61
CA VAL A 363 74.93 -30.21 103.46
C VAL A 363 76.08 -29.76 102.56
N VAL A 364 77.31 -30.15 102.90
CA VAL A 364 78.49 -29.96 102.05
C VAL A 364 78.86 -31.30 101.43
N TYR A 365 79.21 -31.28 100.15
CA TYR A 365 80.00 -32.32 99.50
C TYR A 365 81.26 -31.70 98.96
N ASP A 366 82.40 -32.36 99.06
CA ASP A 366 83.68 -31.84 98.63
C ASP A 366 84.50 -32.85 97.81
N ILE A 367 85.49 -32.33 97.08
CA ILE A 367 86.51 -33.14 96.44
C ILE A 367 87.88 -32.47 96.61
N ALA A 368 88.86 -33.24 97.03
CA ALA A 368 90.23 -32.79 97.24
C ALA A 368 91.07 -32.97 95.97
N ALA A 369 91.69 -31.89 95.51
CA ALA A 369 92.60 -31.86 94.36
C ALA A 369 94.00 -31.39 94.78
N ASP A 370 95.04 -31.89 94.12
CA ASP A 370 96.43 -31.56 94.44
C ASP A 370 96.79 -30.13 94.02
N ARG A 371 97.55 -29.41 94.86
CA ARG A 371 97.95 -28.02 94.64
C ARG A 371 99.45 -27.92 94.41
N HIS A 372 99.86 -27.63 93.17
CA HIS A 372 101.27 -27.51 92.80
C HIS A 372 101.75 -26.05 92.79
N GLY A 373 101.48 -25.33 93.90
CA GLY A 373 101.73 -23.90 94.04
C GLY A 373 100.48 -23.07 93.76
N THR A 374 100.39 -22.51 92.55
CA THR A 374 99.20 -21.79 92.07
C THR A 374 98.12 -22.76 91.58
N THR A 375 96.93 -22.24 91.27
CA THR A 375 95.81 -23.03 90.73
C THR A 375 94.99 -22.18 89.76
N LYS A 376 94.60 -22.73 88.61
CA LYS A 376 93.79 -22.06 87.59
C LYS A 376 92.29 -22.11 87.88
N MET A 377 91.52 -21.20 87.29
CA MET A 377 90.06 -21.26 87.32
C MET A 377 89.52 -22.46 86.55
N SER A 378 90.21 -22.90 85.50
CA SER A 378 89.94 -24.15 84.75
C SER A 378 90.14 -25.39 85.60
N GLU A 379 91.18 -25.44 86.43
CA GLU A 379 91.45 -26.52 87.40
C GLU A 379 90.37 -26.56 88.50
N ILE A 380 89.97 -25.39 89.02
CA ILE A 380 88.87 -25.25 89.98
C ILE A 380 87.53 -25.70 89.37
N ALA A 381 87.23 -25.30 88.13
CA ALA A 381 86.00 -25.70 87.44
C ALA A 381 85.99 -27.17 87.01
N LYS A 382 87.17 -27.75 86.72
CA LYS A 382 87.34 -29.19 86.50
C LYS A 382 87.10 -29.97 87.80
N ALA A 383 87.67 -29.55 88.93
CA ALA A 383 87.37 -30.13 90.23
C ALA A 383 85.88 -29.98 90.61
N ALA A 384 85.22 -28.86 90.25
CA ALA A 384 83.78 -28.72 90.42
C ALA A 384 82.96 -29.72 89.56
N PHE A 385 83.37 -29.97 88.32
CA PHE A 385 82.78 -31.01 87.46
C PHE A 385 83.02 -32.42 88.01
N ASP A 386 84.24 -32.70 88.50
CA ASP A 386 84.63 -33.99 89.08
C ASP A 386 83.86 -34.27 90.37
N LEU A 387 83.61 -33.26 91.21
CA LEU A 387 82.70 -33.36 92.35
C LEU A 387 81.29 -33.76 91.91
N ILE A 388 80.72 -33.09 90.90
CA ILE A 388 79.35 -33.36 90.44
C ILE A 388 79.24 -34.79 89.89
N THR A 389 80.21 -35.23 89.08
CA THR A 389 80.23 -36.59 88.53
C THR A 389 80.52 -37.66 89.59
N GLN A 390 81.34 -37.37 90.60
CA GLN A 390 81.54 -38.22 91.78
C GLN A 390 80.25 -38.38 92.61
N GLN A 391 79.50 -37.29 92.85
CA GLN A 391 78.22 -37.37 93.56
C GLN A 391 77.13 -38.08 92.73
N LEU A 392 77.17 -37.98 91.39
CA LEU A 392 76.33 -38.79 90.50
C LEU A 392 76.73 -40.27 90.52
N ALA A 393 78.01 -40.59 90.66
CA ALA A 393 78.53 -41.96 90.75
C ALA A 393 78.40 -42.60 92.15
N ASN A 394 77.71 -41.96 93.10
CA ASN A 394 77.53 -42.45 94.47
C ASN A 394 76.05 -42.81 94.73
N PRO A 395 75.73 -44.07 95.10
CA PRO A 395 74.34 -44.52 95.22
C PRO A 395 73.57 -43.85 96.36
N SER A 396 74.28 -43.26 97.33
CA SER A 396 73.68 -42.54 98.46
C SER A 396 73.35 -41.08 98.14
N THR A 397 74.00 -40.47 97.13
CA THR A 397 73.94 -39.01 96.90
C THR A 397 73.52 -38.59 95.50
N TYR A 398 73.48 -39.48 94.49
CA TYR A 398 73.10 -39.11 93.12
C TYR A 398 71.74 -38.39 93.00
N LYS A 399 70.75 -38.81 93.82
CA LYS A 399 69.43 -38.17 93.91
C LYS A 399 69.47 -36.74 94.42
N ASP A 400 70.50 -36.36 95.17
CA ASP A 400 70.65 -35.00 95.67
C ASP A 400 71.05 -34.01 94.58
N ILE A 401 71.75 -34.48 93.54
CA ILE A 401 72.07 -33.71 92.34
C ILE A 401 70.87 -33.68 91.39
N ILE A 402 70.14 -34.78 91.23
CA ILE A 402 69.12 -34.95 90.19
C ILE A 402 67.69 -34.57 90.63
N ASP A 403 67.23 -35.13 91.75
CA ASP A 403 65.79 -35.14 92.09
C ASP A 403 65.35 -33.91 92.90
N ARG A 404 66.28 -33.16 93.52
CA ARG A 404 65.92 -32.10 94.49
C ARG A 404 65.81 -30.70 93.89
N ASN A 405 64.83 -29.94 94.38
CA ASN A 405 64.85 -28.48 94.37
C ASN A 405 65.73 -28.00 95.53
N CYS A 406 66.80 -27.29 95.20
CA CYS A 406 67.79 -26.85 96.19
C CYS A 406 68.33 -25.45 95.93
N TYR A 407 68.47 -24.68 97.01
CA TYR A 407 69.42 -23.56 97.01
C TYR A 407 70.81 -24.18 97.09
N PHE A 408 71.73 -23.69 96.27
CA PHE A 408 73.08 -24.22 96.26
C PHE A 408 74.10 -23.14 95.97
N SER A 409 75.34 -23.43 96.34
CA SER A 409 76.49 -22.68 95.90
C SER A 409 77.75 -23.54 95.88
N VAL A 410 78.77 -23.06 95.17
CA VAL A 410 80.10 -23.63 95.11
C VAL A 410 81.06 -22.71 95.87
N ALA A 411 81.74 -23.28 96.85
CA ALA A 411 82.85 -22.68 97.57
C ALA A 411 84.15 -23.41 97.21
N VAL A 412 85.29 -22.78 97.51
CA VAL A 412 86.63 -23.37 97.30
C VAL A 412 87.48 -23.06 98.52
N THR A 413 88.26 -24.03 98.99
CA THR A 413 89.08 -23.91 100.22
C THR A 413 90.45 -24.58 100.03
N THR A 414 91.40 -24.36 100.94
CA THR A 414 92.70 -25.06 100.94
C THR A 414 93.05 -25.64 102.32
N GLN A 415 93.78 -26.76 102.32
CA GLN A 415 94.35 -27.37 103.51
C GLN A 415 95.57 -28.21 103.11
N ASP A 416 96.71 -27.93 103.73
CA ASP A 416 98.00 -28.52 103.39
C ASP A 416 98.27 -28.38 101.86
N ASP A 417 98.87 -29.39 101.21
CA ASP A 417 99.22 -29.34 99.77
C ASP A 417 98.02 -29.61 98.82
N LYS A 418 96.78 -29.35 99.27
CA LYS A 418 95.55 -29.59 98.51
C LYS A 418 94.57 -28.42 98.54
N PHE A 419 93.78 -28.31 97.48
CA PHE A 419 92.57 -27.48 97.44
C PHE A 419 91.32 -28.35 97.39
N TYR A 420 90.20 -27.83 97.88
CA TYR A 420 88.94 -28.53 98.00
C TYR A 420 87.86 -27.69 97.35
N VAL A 421 87.17 -28.23 96.35
CA VAL A 421 85.94 -27.63 95.84
C VAL A 421 84.78 -28.19 96.63
N CYS A 422 83.90 -27.33 97.12
CA CYS A 422 82.81 -27.68 98.02
C CYS A 422 81.47 -27.25 97.43
N LEU A 423 80.59 -28.21 97.18
CA LEU A 423 79.19 -28.01 96.79
C LEU A 423 78.32 -27.91 98.05
N LEU A 424 77.93 -26.68 98.40
CA LEU A 424 76.98 -26.40 99.47
C LEU A 424 75.57 -26.52 98.89
N ARG A 425 74.71 -27.36 99.49
CA ARG A 425 73.31 -27.54 99.09
C ARG A 425 72.36 -27.47 100.27
N SER A 426 71.17 -26.92 100.06
CA SER A 426 70.05 -27.05 101.00
C SER A 426 68.76 -27.39 100.27
N THR A 427 67.97 -28.31 100.82
CA THR A 427 66.69 -28.72 100.22
C THR A 427 65.60 -27.70 100.56
N ILE A 428 64.92 -27.14 99.56
CA ILE A 428 63.91 -26.06 99.73
C ILE A 428 62.61 -26.56 100.42
N TYR A 429 62.55 -27.82 100.86
CA TYR A 429 61.36 -28.47 101.44
C TYR A 429 60.85 -27.80 102.73
N TYR A 430 61.72 -27.10 103.46
CA TYR A 430 61.36 -26.37 104.68
C TYR A 430 61.78 -24.89 104.55
N PRO A 431 60.89 -23.99 104.07
CA PRO A 431 61.20 -22.56 103.93
C PRO A 431 61.57 -21.89 105.26
N SER A 432 61.15 -22.44 106.39
CA SER A 432 61.46 -21.98 107.75
C SER A 432 62.93 -22.16 108.18
N LEU A 433 63.77 -22.85 107.39
CA LEU A 433 65.20 -22.96 107.66
C LEU A 433 66.00 -21.70 107.27
N PHE A 434 65.37 -20.78 106.52
CA PHE A 434 66.00 -19.58 105.97
C PHE A 434 65.36 -18.30 106.53
N PRO A 435 66.14 -17.34 107.06
CA PRO A 435 65.61 -16.03 107.41
C PRO A 435 65.29 -15.23 106.14
N SER A 436 64.40 -14.24 106.25
CA SER A 436 64.05 -13.35 105.12
C SER A 436 65.26 -12.57 104.56
N SER A 437 66.29 -12.37 105.38
CA SER A 437 67.59 -11.79 105.01
C SER A 437 68.48 -12.70 104.15
N PHE A 438 68.12 -13.98 103.94
CA PHE A 438 68.90 -14.87 103.08
C PHE A 438 68.85 -14.42 101.61
N GLY A 439 67.73 -13.85 101.14
CA GLY A 439 67.59 -13.44 99.74
C GLY A 439 67.38 -14.63 98.81
N THR A 440 66.13 -14.85 98.40
CA THR A 440 65.66 -16.07 97.72
C THR A 440 65.39 -15.90 96.22
N LYS A 441 65.73 -14.74 95.63
CA LYS A 441 65.58 -14.48 94.19
C LYS A 441 66.64 -15.23 93.39
N GLU A 442 66.25 -15.83 92.25
CA GLU A 442 67.18 -16.40 91.27
C GLU A 442 67.98 -15.25 90.61
N VAL A 443 69.30 -15.35 90.61
CA VAL A 443 70.20 -14.30 90.09
C VAL A 443 70.32 -14.43 88.58
N LEU A 444 69.62 -13.57 87.84
CA LEU A 444 69.71 -13.47 86.39
C LEU A 444 70.88 -12.57 85.92
N PRO A 445 71.39 -12.74 84.69
CA PRO A 445 72.30 -11.78 84.06
C PRO A 445 71.61 -10.44 83.76
N ASP A 446 72.27 -9.33 84.11
CA ASP A 446 71.73 -7.96 83.94
C ASP A 446 71.46 -7.60 82.47
N GLU A 447 72.18 -8.22 81.53
CA GLU A 447 72.01 -8.02 80.08
C GLU A 447 70.61 -8.42 79.58
N ILE A 448 70.00 -9.45 80.16
CA ILE A 448 68.70 -9.98 79.71
C ILE A 448 67.58 -8.99 80.06
N VAL A 449 67.63 -8.40 81.26
CA VAL A 449 66.62 -7.43 81.75
C VAL A 449 66.57 -6.20 80.85
N ALA A 450 67.74 -5.68 80.45
CA ALA A 450 67.83 -4.52 79.55
C ALA A 450 67.21 -4.80 78.16
N LYS A 451 67.30 -6.04 77.68
CA LYS A 451 66.75 -6.47 76.38
C LYS A 451 65.23 -6.66 76.42
N GLU A 452 64.65 -7.09 77.54
CA GLU A 452 63.18 -7.13 77.69
C GLU A 452 62.53 -5.74 77.62
N ASP A 453 63.12 -4.73 78.28
CA ASP A 453 62.56 -3.38 78.28
C ASP A 453 62.69 -2.68 76.92
N ALA A 454 63.70 -3.03 76.13
CA ALA A 454 63.80 -2.61 74.73
C ALA A 454 62.61 -3.10 73.89
N VAL A 455 62.16 -4.35 74.07
CA VAL A 455 60.97 -4.91 73.39
C VAL A 455 59.70 -4.15 73.81
N LYS A 456 59.50 -3.90 75.11
CA LYS A 456 58.34 -3.15 75.64
C LYS A 456 58.28 -1.73 75.06
N LYS A 457 59.43 -1.06 74.96
CA LYS A 457 59.55 0.28 74.36
C LYS A 457 59.24 0.29 72.85
N ALA A 458 59.76 -0.68 72.10
CA ALA A 458 59.50 -0.79 70.66
C ALA A 458 58.02 -1.10 70.36
N GLN A 459 57.39 -1.98 71.14
CA GLN A 459 55.95 -2.26 71.04
C GLN A 459 55.11 -1.00 71.27
N THR A 460 55.44 -0.22 72.30
CA THR A 460 54.75 1.04 72.61
C THR A 460 54.88 2.06 71.47
N ALA A 461 56.06 2.18 70.85
CA ALA A 461 56.29 3.05 69.71
C ALA A 461 55.48 2.61 68.47
N LEU A 462 55.39 1.31 68.22
CA LEU A 462 54.62 0.74 67.12
C LEU A 462 53.11 0.99 67.29
N ASP A 463 52.58 0.87 68.51
CA ASP A 463 51.15 1.12 68.74
C ASP A 463 50.78 2.61 68.71
N GLN A 464 51.69 3.50 69.15
CA GLN A 464 51.54 4.94 68.90
C GLN A 464 51.56 5.25 67.39
N ALA A 465 52.46 4.66 66.61
CA ALA A 465 52.55 4.89 65.16
C ALA A 465 51.27 4.44 64.41
N LYS A 466 50.58 3.39 64.89
CA LYS A 466 49.27 2.97 64.36
C LYS A 466 48.15 3.96 64.72
N ASN A 467 48.10 4.40 65.99
CA ASN A 467 47.13 5.40 66.44
C ASN A 467 47.29 6.72 65.65
N ASP A 468 48.54 7.15 65.46
CA ASP A 468 48.91 8.32 64.66
C ASP A 468 48.58 8.19 63.17
N ALA A 469 48.22 7.01 62.64
CA ALA A 469 47.85 6.81 61.23
C ALA A 469 46.33 6.70 61.00
N SER A 470 45.57 6.42 62.06
CA SER A 470 44.12 6.21 61.95
C SER A 470 43.32 7.42 61.44
N PRO A 471 43.67 8.69 61.76
CA PRO A 471 42.98 9.86 61.20
C PRO A 471 43.20 10.03 59.69
N GLU A 472 44.44 9.83 59.22
CA GLU A 472 44.76 9.88 57.79
C GLU A 472 44.07 8.76 57.01
N GLN A 473 44.05 7.52 57.55
CA GLN A 473 43.32 6.40 56.96
C GLN A 473 41.83 6.72 56.81
N SER A 474 41.17 7.23 57.86
CA SER A 474 39.77 7.63 57.81
C SER A 474 39.51 8.78 56.81
N THR A 475 40.47 9.70 56.66
CA THR A 475 40.35 10.83 55.72
C THR A 475 40.45 10.35 54.27
N TYR A 476 41.43 9.48 54.00
CA TYR A 476 41.62 8.83 52.71
C TYR A 476 40.38 8.01 52.29
N ASP A 477 39.86 7.14 53.17
CA ASP A 477 38.71 6.29 52.84
C ASP A 477 37.42 7.10 52.61
N GLN A 478 37.23 8.23 53.30
CA GLN A 478 36.12 9.15 53.01
C GLN A 478 36.23 9.78 51.62
N LEU A 479 37.39 10.36 51.28
CA LEU A 479 37.64 10.98 49.97
C LEU A 479 37.56 9.96 48.84
N ARG A 480 38.07 8.74 49.06
CA ARG A 480 37.99 7.61 48.13
C ARG A 480 36.55 7.17 47.89
N SER A 481 35.73 7.10 48.93
CA SER A 481 34.30 6.77 48.84
C SER A 481 33.52 7.84 48.07
N GLN A 482 33.81 9.13 48.31
CA GLN A 482 33.24 10.24 47.54
C GLN A 482 33.61 10.18 46.05
N ASN A 483 34.86 9.80 45.74
CA ASN A 483 35.34 9.67 44.36
C ASN A 483 34.64 8.51 43.62
N GLN A 484 34.42 7.38 44.30
CA GLN A 484 33.66 6.24 43.78
C GLN A 484 32.19 6.57 43.53
N GLU A 485 31.55 7.33 44.43
CA GLU A 485 30.17 7.80 44.25
C GLU A 485 30.03 8.73 43.04
N LEU A 486 30.98 9.66 42.82
CA LEU A 486 31.01 10.49 41.62
C LEU A 486 31.15 9.67 40.33
N ASP A 487 32.02 8.64 40.32
CA ASP A 487 32.16 7.72 39.18
C ASP A 487 30.86 6.94 38.90
N GLN A 488 30.16 6.47 39.95
CA GLN A 488 28.88 5.78 39.78
C GLN A 488 27.81 6.73 39.21
N GLN A 489 27.70 7.95 39.71
CA GLN A 489 26.74 8.94 39.20
C GLN A 489 27.02 9.33 37.74
N ILE A 490 28.29 9.46 37.35
CA ILE A 490 28.69 9.67 35.95
C ILE A 490 28.32 8.45 35.09
N SER A 491 28.57 7.23 35.57
CA SER A 491 28.23 5.99 34.85
C SER A 491 26.71 5.83 34.64
N ASP A 492 25.90 6.13 35.66
CA ASP A 492 24.43 6.09 35.60
C ASP A 492 23.87 7.11 34.59
N LEU A 493 24.47 8.30 34.47
CA LEU A 493 24.10 9.31 33.48
C LEU A 493 24.54 8.90 32.06
N GLN A 494 25.72 8.28 31.90
CA GLN A 494 26.15 7.72 30.63
C GLN A 494 25.22 6.57 30.17
N ALA A 495 24.75 5.73 31.09
CA ALA A 495 23.75 4.70 30.79
C ALA A 495 22.43 5.32 30.27
N LYS A 496 21.91 6.35 30.95
CA LYS A 496 20.70 7.09 30.50
C LYS A 496 20.87 7.72 29.12
N ILE A 497 22.05 8.26 28.80
CA ILE A 497 22.35 8.79 27.46
C ILE A 497 22.33 7.68 26.41
N ASN A 498 22.93 6.52 26.69
CA ASN A 498 22.92 5.37 25.76
C ASN A 498 21.48 4.87 25.51
N ASP A 499 20.66 4.74 26.56
CA ASP A 499 19.26 4.34 26.44
C ASP A 499 18.42 5.37 25.67
N ALA A 500 18.64 6.67 25.91
CA ALA A 500 18.00 7.74 25.15
C ALA A 500 18.41 7.74 23.67
N GLN A 501 19.68 7.48 23.35
CA GLN A 501 20.16 7.33 21.98
C GLN A 501 19.54 6.09 21.29
N ASN A 502 19.39 4.97 22.00
CA ASN A 502 18.69 3.79 21.51
C ASN A 502 17.21 4.10 21.23
N SER A 503 16.53 4.82 22.13
CA SER A 503 15.15 5.29 21.94
C SER A 503 15.00 6.17 20.69
N ILE A 504 15.92 7.11 20.45
CA ILE A 504 15.95 7.94 19.24
C ILE A 504 16.13 7.08 17.97
N ASN A 505 16.94 6.02 18.00
CA ASN A 505 17.12 5.13 16.86
C ASN A 505 15.86 4.29 16.59
N ASP A 506 15.18 3.80 17.63
CA ASP A 506 13.90 3.09 17.51
C ASP A 506 12.78 4.04 17.02
N LEU A 507 12.74 5.30 17.48
CA LEU A 507 11.83 6.33 16.97
C LEU A 507 12.09 6.64 15.49
N ARG A 508 13.35 6.86 15.09
CA ARG A 508 13.74 7.05 13.68
C ARG A 508 13.38 5.86 12.80
N SER A 509 13.36 4.63 13.34
CA SER A 509 12.95 3.43 12.61
C SER A 509 11.44 3.36 12.32
N GLN A 510 10.63 4.19 12.99
CA GLN A 510 9.17 4.27 12.84
C GLN A 510 8.71 5.38 11.88
N ILE A 511 9.62 6.24 11.42
CA ILE A 511 9.32 7.28 10.42
C ILE A 511 9.03 6.60 9.07
N GLU A 512 7.86 6.89 8.47
CA GLU A 512 7.44 6.30 7.19
C GLU A 512 7.87 7.17 5.99
N ASP A 513 8.39 6.54 4.92
CA ASP A 513 8.76 7.17 3.63
C ASP A 513 7.50 7.57 2.86
N ASP A 514 7.09 8.82 3.03
CA ASP A 514 5.84 9.43 2.55
C ASP A 514 5.79 9.60 1.02
N ARG A 515 6.95 9.64 0.35
CA ARG A 515 7.10 9.77 -1.11
C ARG A 515 6.24 8.80 -1.92
N PHE A 516 6.00 7.59 -1.42
CA PHE A 516 5.09 6.64 -2.07
C PHE A 516 3.61 7.03 -1.92
N ALA A 517 3.20 7.59 -0.78
CA ALA A 517 1.86 8.13 -0.58
C ALA A 517 1.66 9.42 -1.39
N GLN A 518 2.67 10.31 -1.45
CA GLN A 518 2.66 11.49 -2.32
C GLN A 518 2.56 11.10 -3.80
N LEU A 519 3.26 10.04 -4.25
CA LEU A 519 3.13 9.53 -5.61
C LEU A 519 1.73 8.96 -5.89
N ASP A 520 1.15 8.22 -4.94
CA ASP A 520 -0.23 7.71 -5.03
C ASP A 520 -1.27 8.85 -5.10
N VAL A 521 -1.07 9.96 -4.37
CA VAL A 521 -1.88 11.20 -4.47
C VAL A 521 -1.72 11.83 -5.86
N ASN A 522 -0.48 12.01 -6.33
CA ASN A 522 -0.21 12.64 -7.62
C ASN A 522 -0.80 11.83 -8.79
N VAL A 523 -0.79 10.50 -8.71
CA VAL A 523 -1.45 9.61 -9.69
C VAL A 523 -2.97 9.77 -9.63
N ALA A 524 -3.59 9.70 -8.44
CA ALA A 524 -5.04 9.88 -8.31
C ALA A 524 -5.51 11.28 -8.81
N ASN A 525 -4.69 12.31 -8.64
CA ASN A 525 -4.97 13.64 -9.20
C ASN A 525 -4.85 13.67 -10.73
N ALA A 526 -3.90 12.95 -11.33
CA ALA A 526 -3.79 12.84 -12.78
C ALA A 526 -4.97 12.04 -13.38
N ASP A 527 -5.37 10.94 -12.74
CA ASP A 527 -6.53 10.15 -13.12
C ASP A 527 -7.82 11.00 -13.05
N LEU A 528 -7.99 11.80 -11.99
CA LEU A 528 -9.09 12.77 -11.87
C LEU A 528 -9.09 13.80 -13.02
N THR A 529 -7.95 14.41 -13.32
CA THR A 529 -7.84 15.36 -14.45
C THR A 529 -8.23 14.72 -15.79
N GLN A 530 -7.90 13.43 -15.99
CA GLN A 530 -8.28 12.69 -17.19
C GLN A 530 -9.79 12.45 -17.27
N GLU A 531 -10.41 11.97 -16.19
CA GLU A 531 -11.87 11.72 -16.15
C GLU A 531 -12.68 13.02 -16.25
N GLN A 532 -12.18 14.14 -15.68
CA GLN A 532 -12.77 15.48 -15.86
C GLN A 532 -12.67 15.97 -17.32
N SER A 533 -11.54 15.74 -17.98
CA SER A 533 -11.37 16.08 -19.40
C SER A 533 -12.30 15.26 -20.30
N ALA A 534 -12.52 13.99 -19.97
CA ALA A 534 -13.50 13.15 -20.65
C ALA A 534 -14.95 13.60 -20.38
N ALA A 535 -15.26 14.09 -19.17
CA ALA A 535 -16.58 14.65 -18.84
C ALA A 535 -16.89 15.94 -19.62
N GLN A 536 -15.89 16.78 -19.89
CA GLN A 536 -16.06 17.95 -20.76
C GLN A 536 -16.40 17.53 -22.21
N LEU A 537 -15.80 16.44 -22.70
CA LEU A 537 -16.09 15.91 -24.03
C LEU A 537 -17.51 15.32 -24.13
N THR A 538 -17.99 14.62 -23.10
CA THR A 538 -19.37 14.09 -23.08
C THR A 538 -20.41 15.22 -22.95
N ALA A 539 -20.15 16.25 -22.15
CA ALA A 539 -21.02 17.43 -22.09
C ALA A 539 -21.12 18.15 -23.45
N ALA A 540 -20.02 18.24 -24.19
CA ALA A 540 -20.01 18.80 -25.55
C ALA A 540 -20.80 17.93 -26.56
N LYS A 541 -20.77 16.59 -26.44
CA LYS A 541 -21.66 15.70 -27.21
C LYS A 541 -23.13 15.99 -26.91
N VAL A 542 -23.51 16.13 -25.64
CA VAL A 542 -24.89 16.43 -25.22
C VAL A 542 -25.39 17.74 -25.82
N GLN A 543 -24.58 18.81 -25.77
CA GLN A 543 -24.93 20.10 -26.40
C GLN A 543 -25.08 19.99 -27.93
N SER A 544 -24.22 19.20 -28.58
CA SER A 544 -24.29 18.94 -30.02
C SER A 544 -25.57 18.19 -30.40
N ALA A 545 -25.89 17.10 -29.69
CA ALA A 545 -27.09 16.30 -29.92
C ALA A 545 -28.38 17.08 -29.61
N GLN A 546 -28.40 17.90 -28.56
CA GLN A 546 -29.51 18.80 -28.26
C GLN A 546 -29.76 19.80 -29.40
N THR A 547 -28.70 20.28 -30.05
CA THR A 547 -28.81 21.21 -31.18
C THR A 547 -29.48 20.52 -32.38
N TRP A 548 -29.03 19.30 -32.72
CA TRP A 548 -29.67 18.49 -33.78
C TRP A 548 -31.13 18.15 -33.46
N LEU A 549 -31.44 17.80 -32.21
CA LEU A 549 -32.82 17.55 -31.75
C LEU A 549 -33.72 18.77 -31.94
N ASN A 550 -33.23 19.97 -31.57
CA ASN A 550 -33.96 21.22 -31.75
C ASN A 550 -34.18 21.54 -33.25
N THR A 551 -33.18 21.29 -34.10
CA THR A 551 -33.32 21.44 -35.56
C THR A 551 -34.36 20.48 -36.11
N ALA A 552 -34.32 19.19 -35.73
CA ALA A 552 -35.26 18.19 -36.20
C ALA A 552 -36.71 18.49 -35.75
N GLN A 553 -36.90 18.98 -34.52
CA GLN A 553 -38.20 19.49 -34.04
C GLN A 553 -38.75 20.64 -34.93
N SER A 554 -37.90 21.57 -35.33
CA SER A 554 -38.27 22.68 -36.21
C SER A 554 -38.66 22.21 -37.62
N THR A 555 -37.88 21.28 -38.18
CA THR A 555 -38.19 20.64 -39.48
C THR A 555 -39.52 19.89 -39.44
N LEU A 556 -39.75 19.12 -38.37
CA LEU A 556 -40.98 18.37 -38.14
C LEU A 556 -42.21 19.27 -38.00
N ALA A 557 -42.10 20.40 -37.29
CA ALA A 557 -43.16 21.40 -37.21
C ALA A 557 -43.47 22.03 -38.59
N SER A 558 -42.42 22.40 -39.33
CA SER A 558 -42.55 22.98 -40.68
C SER A 558 -43.17 22.00 -41.68
N ALA A 559 -42.82 20.72 -41.60
CA ALA A 559 -43.38 19.67 -42.45
C ALA A 559 -44.88 19.45 -42.18
N LYS A 560 -45.31 19.46 -40.91
CA LYS A 560 -46.73 19.37 -40.52
C LYS A 560 -47.54 20.52 -41.13
N GLN A 561 -47.08 21.75 -40.96
CA GLN A 561 -47.71 22.94 -41.56
C GLN A 561 -47.77 22.86 -43.10
N ARG A 562 -46.78 22.25 -43.76
CA ARG A 562 -46.78 22.06 -45.22
C ARG A 562 -47.85 21.04 -45.68
N VAL A 563 -48.05 19.96 -44.91
CA VAL A 563 -49.15 19.00 -45.16
C VAL A 563 -50.50 19.68 -44.97
N ASP A 564 -50.71 20.42 -43.87
CA ASP A 564 -51.95 21.16 -43.63
C ASP A 564 -52.29 22.13 -44.78
N SER A 565 -51.28 22.84 -45.30
CA SER A 565 -51.44 23.78 -46.43
C SER A 565 -51.77 23.08 -47.74
N THR A 566 -50.99 22.05 -48.13
CA THR A 566 -51.19 21.34 -49.40
C THR A 566 -52.48 20.50 -49.41
N LYS A 567 -52.92 20.00 -48.25
CA LYS A 567 -54.22 19.36 -48.10
C LYS A 567 -55.38 20.33 -48.32
N ALA A 568 -55.28 21.56 -47.80
CA ALA A 568 -56.29 22.60 -48.04
C ALA A 568 -56.36 23.04 -49.51
N GLU A 569 -55.22 23.08 -50.21
CA GLU A 569 -55.17 23.34 -51.66
C GLU A 569 -55.82 22.21 -52.48
N LEU A 570 -55.59 20.95 -52.09
CA LEU A 570 -56.26 19.78 -52.69
C LEU A 570 -57.78 19.82 -52.47
N ASP A 571 -58.25 20.05 -51.24
CA ASP A 571 -59.68 20.15 -50.92
C ASP A 571 -60.37 21.28 -51.71
N LYS A 572 -59.66 22.41 -51.91
CA LYS A 572 -60.13 23.49 -52.78
C LYS A 572 -60.19 23.05 -54.26
N ALA A 573 -59.17 22.37 -54.76
CA ALA A 573 -59.13 21.90 -56.15
C ALA A 573 -60.26 20.88 -56.44
N GLU A 574 -60.55 19.97 -55.51
CA GLU A 574 -61.66 19.02 -55.63
C GLU A 574 -63.02 19.72 -55.62
N SER A 575 -63.19 20.74 -54.76
CA SER A 575 -64.38 21.59 -54.73
C SER A 575 -64.57 22.36 -56.05
N ASP A 576 -63.52 22.99 -56.57
CA ASP A 576 -63.54 23.68 -57.86
C ASP A 576 -63.89 22.72 -59.01
N LEU A 577 -63.31 21.51 -59.04
CA LEU A 577 -63.63 20.47 -60.02
C LEU A 577 -65.11 20.07 -59.98
N ASN A 578 -65.68 19.89 -58.78
CA ASN A 578 -67.10 19.55 -58.63
C ASN A 578 -68.02 20.68 -59.12
N ASN A 579 -67.67 21.93 -58.85
CA ASN A 579 -68.38 23.11 -59.37
C ASN A 579 -68.33 23.18 -60.91
N VAL A 580 -67.19 22.85 -61.53
CA VAL A 580 -67.08 22.85 -63.00
C VAL A 580 -67.81 21.65 -63.63
N LYS A 581 -67.81 20.47 -63.00
CA LYS A 581 -68.63 19.31 -63.45
C LYS A 581 -70.13 19.63 -63.49
N GLN A 582 -70.66 20.37 -62.50
CA GLN A 582 -72.05 20.84 -62.52
C GLN A 582 -72.31 21.81 -63.68
N LYS A 583 -71.38 22.72 -63.98
CA LYS A 583 -71.47 23.63 -65.14
C LYS A 583 -71.44 22.88 -66.47
N LEU A 584 -70.62 21.83 -66.60
CA LEU A 584 -70.61 20.95 -67.77
C LEU A 584 -71.96 20.24 -67.96
N GLN A 585 -72.57 19.74 -66.89
CA GLN A 585 -73.89 19.10 -66.95
C GLN A 585 -74.97 20.08 -67.43
N ALA A 586 -74.96 21.32 -66.93
CA ALA A 586 -75.88 22.37 -67.36
C ALA A 586 -75.64 22.79 -68.82
N ALA A 587 -74.37 22.87 -69.26
CA ALA A 587 -74.01 23.19 -70.65
C ALA A 587 -74.47 22.09 -71.62
N GLN A 588 -74.36 20.81 -71.24
CA GLN A 588 -74.86 19.69 -72.03
C GLN A 588 -76.38 19.76 -72.19
N GLN A 589 -77.12 19.95 -71.09
CA GLN A 589 -78.59 20.12 -71.13
C GLN A 589 -79.04 21.29 -72.02
N ALA A 590 -78.29 22.39 -72.02
CA ALA A 590 -78.57 23.55 -72.86
C ALA A 590 -78.25 23.29 -74.35
N TYR A 591 -77.18 22.55 -74.66
CA TYR A 591 -76.87 22.07 -76.02
C TYR A 591 -77.95 21.11 -76.54
N ASP A 592 -78.33 20.10 -75.74
CA ASP A 592 -79.35 19.11 -76.12
C ASP A 592 -80.69 19.80 -76.42
N SER A 593 -81.05 20.80 -75.61
CA SER A 593 -82.25 21.62 -75.80
C SER A 593 -82.18 22.49 -77.07
N ALA A 594 -81.03 23.10 -77.36
CA ALA A 594 -80.82 23.88 -78.58
C ALA A 594 -80.82 23.00 -79.84
N SER A 595 -80.24 21.80 -79.77
CA SER A 595 -80.22 20.82 -80.85
C SER A 595 -81.63 20.35 -81.21
N LYS A 596 -82.46 20.09 -80.21
CA LYS A 596 -83.88 19.78 -80.42
C LYS A 596 -84.62 20.97 -81.08
N ALA A 597 -84.45 22.18 -80.56
CA ALA A 597 -85.11 23.37 -81.13
C ALA A 597 -84.70 23.64 -82.58
N GLN A 598 -83.43 23.43 -82.92
CA GLN A 598 -82.91 23.50 -84.29
C GLN A 598 -83.54 22.43 -85.20
N SER A 599 -83.63 21.19 -84.73
CA SER A 599 -84.26 20.08 -85.46
C SER A 599 -85.75 20.36 -85.74
N ASP A 600 -86.46 20.89 -84.75
CA ASP A 600 -87.89 21.21 -84.88
C ASP A 600 -88.12 22.44 -85.80
N ALA A 601 -87.23 23.43 -85.78
CA ALA A 601 -87.23 24.55 -86.74
C ALA A 601 -86.96 24.09 -88.19
N SER A 602 -86.03 23.14 -88.40
CA SER A 602 -85.75 22.60 -89.73
C SER A 602 -86.97 21.91 -90.33
N LYS A 603 -87.65 21.05 -89.57
CA LYS A 603 -88.89 20.37 -89.99
C LYS A 603 -89.98 21.37 -90.40
N ASN A 604 -90.08 22.50 -89.71
CA ASN A 604 -91.02 23.56 -90.05
C ASN A 604 -90.67 24.23 -91.40
N VAL A 605 -89.40 24.55 -91.64
CA VAL A 605 -88.90 25.07 -92.92
C VAL A 605 -89.15 24.08 -94.07
N ASP A 606 -88.89 22.79 -93.86
CA ASP A 606 -89.11 21.75 -94.88
C ASP A 606 -90.61 21.55 -95.19
N SER A 607 -91.47 21.60 -94.16
CA SER A 607 -92.93 21.60 -94.32
C SER A 607 -93.42 22.82 -95.10
N LEU A 608 -92.95 24.03 -94.75
CA LEU A 608 -93.32 25.26 -95.44
C LEU A 608 -92.81 25.30 -96.90
N LYS A 609 -91.66 24.69 -97.20
CA LYS A 609 -91.19 24.49 -98.59
C LYS A 609 -92.12 23.60 -99.40
N GLN A 610 -92.64 22.51 -98.82
CA GLN A 610 -93.62 21.64 -99.49
C GLN A 610 -94.98 22.35 -99.69
N GLN A 611 -95.44 23.12 -98.70
CA GLN A 611 -96.65 23.93 -98.80
C GLN A 611 -96.51 25.02 -99.87
N LEU A 612 -95.39 25.74 -99.89
CA LEU A 612 -95.08 26.76 -100.90
C LEU A 612 -95.01 26.19 -102.32
N ALA A 613 -94.41 25.02 -102.50
CA ALA A 613 -94.40 24.31 -103.79
C ALA A 613 -95.81 23.91 -104.24
N THR A 614 -96.70 23.60 -103.29
CA THR A 614 -98.11 23.28 -103.56
C THR A 614 -98.92 24.54 -103.90
N ALA A 615 -98.75 25.64 -103.17
CA ALA A 615 -99.37 26.93 -103.47
C ALA A 615 -98.92 27.47 -104.84
N LYS A 616 -97.63 27.35 -105.19
CA LYS A 616 -97.12 27.74 -106.52
C LYS A 616 -97.73 26.90 -107.66
N LYS A 617 -98.08 25.63 -107.42
CA LYS A 617 -98.86 24.81 -108.38
C LYS A 617 -100.31 25.29 -108.51
N LYS A 618 -101.00 25.60 -107.40
CA LYS A 618 -102.36 26.19 -107.43
C LYS A 618 -102.38 27.50 -108.25
N LEU A 619 -101.42 28.39 -107.99
CA LEU A 619 -101.28 29.66 -108.69
C LEU A 619 -101.05 29.50 -110.19
N ALA A 620 -100.27 28.49 -110.60
CA ALA A 620 -100.08 28.16 -112.02
C ALA A 620 -101.38 27.66 -112.68
N HIS A 621 -102.17 26.84 -111.97
CA HIS A 621 -103.48 26.36 -112.43
C HIS A 621 -104.46 27.51 -112.63
N ALA A 622 -104.66 28.36 -111.61
CA ALA A 622 -105.57 29.51 -111.67
C ALA A 622 -105.18 30.49 -112.80
N LYS A 623 -103.88 30.70 -113.04
CA LYS A 623 -103.39 31.54 -114.15
C LYS A 623 -103.68 30.94 -115.52
N ALA A 624 -103.68 29.61 -115.67
CA ALA A 624 -104.11 28.94 -116.90
C ALA A 624 -105.64 29.05 -117.10
N GLU A 625 -106.43 28.94 -116.04
CA GLU A 625 -107.90 29.07 -116.08
C GLU A 625 -108.34 30.49 -116.45
N LEU A 626 -107.63 31.53 -115.98
CA LEU A 626 -107.86 32.92 -116.39
C LEU A 626 -107.66 33.13 -117.89
N VAL A 627 -106.61 32.55 -118.48
CA VAL A 627 -106.36 32.59 -119.94
C VAL A 627 -107.45 31.83 -120.72
N LEU A 628 -107.96 30.73 -120.16
CA LEU A 628 -109.11 30.00 -120.73
C LEU A 628 -110.42 30.81 -120.67
N ALA A 629 -110.63 31.61 -119.62
CA ALA A 629 -111.79 32.49 -119.51
C ALA A 629 -111.72 33.65 -120.51
N GLN A 630 -110.54 34.27 -120.67
CA GLN A 630 -110.31 35.38 -121.60
C GLN A 630 -110.46 34.96 -123.07
N THR A 631 -110.07 33.74 -123.44
CA THR A 631 -110.21 33.24 -124.82
C THR A 631 -111.68 32.94 -125.22
N LYS A 632 -112.58 32.71 -124.26
CA LYS A 632 -114.01 32.45 -124.52
C LYS A 632 -114.85 33.71 -124.82
N GLN A 633 -114.32 34.91 -124.61
CA GLN A 633 -115.10 36.14 -124.79
C GLN A 633 -115.28 36.56 -126.28
N ASN A 634 -114.56 35.93 -127.21
CA ASN A 634 -114.14 36.58 -128.45
C ASN A 634 -114.72 35.96 -129.75
N THR A 635 -115.82 35.21 -129.68
CA THR A 635 -116.47 34.60 -130.86
C THR A 635 -118.00 34.57 -130.73
N ASP A 636 -118.69 35.55 -131.32
CA ASP A 636 -120.01 35.40 -131.98
C ASP A 636 -120.55 36.72 -132.60
N ASN A 637 -119.85 37.29 -133.59
CA ASN A 637 -120.50 38.17 -134.59
C ASN A 637 -119.69 38.32 -135.90
N LYS A 638 -120.38 38.16 -137.05
CA LYS A 638 -120.01 38.49 -138.45
C LYS A 638 -118.76 37.87 -139.12
N GLN A 639 -119.03 37.25 -140.27
CA GLN A 639 -118.47 37.49 -141.64
C GLN A 639 -116.94 37.67 -141.79
N ASN A 640 -116.22 37.05 -142.74
CA ASN A 640 -116.61 36.73 -144.13
C ASN A 640 -115.63 35.70 -144.77
N GLN A 641 -116.03 35.10 -145.90
CA GLN A 641 -115.26 34.19 -146.79
C GLN A 641 -114.76 32.86 -146.20
N GLY A 642 -114.80 31.81 -147.03
CA GLY A 642 -114.25 30.49 -146.74
C GLY A 642 -114.32 29.56 -147.95
N SER A 643 -113.47 28.52 -147.96
CA SER A 643 -113.30 27.50 -149.03
C SER A 643 -112.68 28.04 -150.33
N SER A 644 -111.64 27.45 -150.94
CA SER A 644 -110.85 26.24 -150.59
C SER A 644 -109.38 26.36 -151.05
N ASP A 645 -108.61 25.28 -150.86
CA ASP A 645 -107.36 24.95 -151.55
C ASP A 645 -106.12 25.86 -151.38
N ASN A 646 -105.39 25.63 -150.29
CA ASN A 646 -103.96 25.35 -150.42
C ASN A 646 -103.54 24.19 -149.48
N LYS A 647 -102.64 23.31 -149.94
CA LYS A 647 -102.31 22.04 -149.29
C LYS A 647 -100.89 22.04 -148.75
N GLN A 648 -100.73 22.19 -147.43
CA GLN A 648 -99.59 21.62 -146.73
C GLN A 648 -100.08 20.45 -145.87
N ASN A 649 -99.84 19.25 -146.38
CA ASN A 649 -100.25 17.98 -145.79
C ASN A 649 -99.02 17.14 -145.45
N GLN A 650 -98.75 16.98 -144.15
CA GLN A 650 -98.21 15.75 -143.61
C GLN A 650 -99.19 15.37 -142.48
N GLY A 651 -100.00 14.32 -142.57
CA GLY A 651 -99.82 13.13 -143.39
C GLY A 651 -98.89 12.18 -142.62
N SER A 652 -99.34 11.54 -141.53
CA SER A 652 -100.36 10.47 -141.46
C SER A 652 -99.74 9.09 -141.72
N SER A 653 -100.48 8.03 -141.37
CA SER A 653 -100.13 6.60 -141.46
C SER A 653 -98.88 6.13 -140.71
N ASP A 654 -99.15 5.40 -139.63
CA ASP A 654 -98.58 4.09 -139.25
C ASP A 654 -97.05 3.91 -139.07
N ASN A 655 -96.52 3.48 -137.92
CA ASN A 655 -96.87 2.32 -137.06
C ASN A 655 -96.39 0.95 -137.61
N LYS A 656 -95.09 0.66 -137.48
CA LYS A 656 -94.58 -0.51 -136.70
C LYS A 656 -93.04 -0.66 -136.79
N GLN A 657 -92.46 -1.24 -135.73
CA GLN A 657 -91.05 -1.72 -135.62
C GLN A 657 -89.98 -0.60 -135.72
N ASN A 658 -88.93 -0.54 -134.91
CA ASN A 658 -88.51 -1.31 -133.72
C ASN A 658 -87.72 -0.29 -132.84
N GLN A 659 -87.96 -0.14 -131.54
CA GLN A 659 -87.58 -1.09 -130.49
C GLN A 659 -88.75 -1.47 -129.56
N GLY A 660 -88.77 -2.72 -129.12
CA GLY A 660 -89.93 -3.31 -128.41
C GLY A 660 -90.05 -2.93 -126.94
N SER A 661 -91.29 -3.00 -126.44
CA SER A 661 -91.61 -3.02 -125.01
C SER A 661 -91.15 -4.31 -124.36
N SER A 662 -90.61 -4.22 -123.15
CA SER A 662 -90.96 -5.18 -122.09
C SER A 662 -90.78 -4.58 -120.70
N ASP A 663 -91.90 -4.48 -120.01
CA ASP A 663 -92.10 -4.72 -118.58
C ASP A 663 -90.92 -5.24 -117.72
N ASN A 664 -90.86 -4.66 -116.51
CA ASN A 664 -90.72 -5.39 -115.23
C ASN A 664 -89.32 -5.82 -114.72
N LYS A 665 -89.20 -5.78 -113.38
CA LYS A 665 -88.19 -6.39 -112.49
C LYS A 665 -86.70 -6.01 -112.62
N GLN A 666 -86.27 -5.28 -111.58
CA GLN A 666 -85.17 -5.64 -110.68
C GLN A 666 -83.78 -6.00 -111.26
N ASN A 667 -82.82 -5.19 -110.83
CA ASN A 667 -81.50 -5.62 -110.37
C ASN A 667 -80.46 -6.03 -111.45
N GLN A 668 -79.78 -5.03 -112.02
CA GLN A 668 -78.33 -5.16 -112.19
C GLN A 668 -77.66 -5.06 -110.82
N GLY A 669 -77.52 -6.21 -110.16
CA GLY A 669 -76.76 -6.33 -108.93
C GLY A 669 -75.60 -7.31 -109.09
N SER A 670 -74.40 -6.83 -108.77
CA SER A 670 -73.25 -7.62 -108.31
C SER A 670 -72.60 -8.65 -109.26
N SER A 671 -71.41 -9.11 -108.85
CA SER A 671 -70.68 -10.31 -109.30
C SER A 671 -70.10 -10.27 -110.74
N GLU A 672 -68.98 -10.94 -111.08
CA GLU A 672 -67.94 -11.58 -110.25
C GLU A 672 -66.69 -11.88 -111.11
N ASN A 673 -65.47 -11.60 -110.60
CA ASN A 673 -64.26 -12.36 -110.96
C ASN A 673 -63.16 -12.13 -109.89
N LYS A 674 -63.17 -12.84 -108.76
CA LYS A 674 -62.65 -14.21 -108.55
C LYS A 674 -61.13 -14.37 -108.69
N GLN A 675 -60.45 -14.37 -107.54
CA GLN A 675 -59.92 -15.59 -106.92
C GLN A 675 -60.36 -15.56 -105.43
N ASN A 676 -61.06 -16.59 -104.94
CA ASN A 676 -60.56 -17.72 -104.12
C ASN A 676 -59.84 -17.29 -102.82
N GLN A 677 -60.03 -17.92 -101.64
CA GLN A 677 -60.95 -18.94 -101.09
C GLN A 677 -60.64 -18.97 -99.56
N GLY A 678 -61.48 -19.32 -98.58
CA GLY A 678 -62.88 -19.77 -98.52
C GLY A 678 -63.30 -19.99 -97.04
N SER A 679 -64.36 -20.77 -96.80
CA SER A 679 -64.86 -21.44 -95.56
C SER A 679 -63.96 -21.55 -94.29
N SER A 680 -64.50 -21.60 -93.05
CA SER A 680 -65.90 -21.57 -92.56
C SER A 680 -66.03 -21.43 -91.01
N ASP A 681 -67.27 -21.48 -90.50
CA ASP A 681 -67.73 -22.01 -89.19
C ASP A 681 -67.47 -21.26 -87.87
N ASN A 682 -68.43 -20.39 -87.54
CA ASN A 682 -69.22 -20.41 -86.29
C ASN A 682 -68.96 -21.56 -85.29
N LYS A 683 -68.45 -21.24 -84.08
CA LYS A 683 -69.13 -21.60 -82.81
C LYS A 683 -68.60 -20.89 -81.54
N GLN A 684 -69.47 -20.95 -80.53
CA GLN A 684 -69.34 -20.58 -79.09
C GLN A 684 -68.01 -21.08 -78.45
N ASN A 685 -67.49 -20.57 -77.33
CA ASN A 685 -68.15 -20.01 -76.13
C ASN A 685 -67.16 -19.25 -75.18
N GLN A 686 -67.71 -18.62 -74.12
CA GLN A 686 -67.14 -18.13 -72.84
C GLN A 686 -65.63 -18.34 -72.49
N GLY A 687 -65.01 -17.34 -71.81
CA GLY A 687 -63.79 -17.54 -70.99
C GLY A 687 -63.15 -16.28 -70.37
N SER A 688 -63.30 -16.10 -69.05
CA SER A 688 -62.85 -14.97 -68.19
C SER A 688 -61.36 -14.53 -68.27
N SER A 689 -61.08 -13.26 -67.89
CA SER A 689 -59.91 -12.70 -67.14
C SER A 689 -58.48 -13.31 -67.33
N ASP A 690 -57.38 -12.56 -67.42
CA ASP A 690 -57.07 -11.41 -66.54
C ASP A 690 -55.80 -10.59 -66.97
N ASN A 691 -55.74 -9.33 -66.48
CA ASN A 691 -54.57 -8.50 -66.08
C ASN A 691 -53.29 -8.25 -66.95
N LYS A 692 -52.82 -6.98 -66.87
CA LYS A 692 -51.46 -6.43 -67.10
C LYS A 692 -50.77 -6.52 -68.47
N GLN A 693 -50.76 -5.37 -69.16
CA GLN A 693 -49.80 -5.04 -70.23
C GLN A 693 -48.49 -4.42 -69.70
N ASN A 694 -47.49 -4.37 -70.59
CA ASN A 694 -46.17 -3.77 -70.45
C ASN A 694 -45.77 -3.17 -71.83
N GLN A 695 -44.62 -2.48 -71.92
CA GLN A 695 -44.09 -1.74 -73.10
C GLN A 695 -44.77 -0.36 -73.34
N GLY A 696 -44.13 0.61 -74.00
CA GLY A 696 -42.83 0.55 -74.69
C GLY A 696 -42.24 1.91 -75.11
N SER A 697 -41.23 1.86 -75.99
CA SER A 697 -40.54 2.99 -76.63
C SER A 697 -41.32 3.45 -77.90
N SER A 698 -40.94 4.45 -78.74
CA SER A 698 -39.66 5.13 -79.01
C SER A 698 -39.82 6.47 -79.79
N ASP A 699 -38.69 7.10 -80.15
CA ASP A 699 -38.42 7.93 -81.36
C ASP A 699 -38.70 9.47 -81.44
N ASN A 700 -37.65 10.25 -81.13
CA ASN A 700 -36.82 11.01 -82.10
C ASN A 700 -37.46 11.85 -83.25
N LYS A 701 -37.30 13.20 -83.23
CA LYS A 701 -36.64 13.98 -84.33
C LYS A 701 -36.47 15.52 -84.15
N GLN A 702 -35.32 16.01 -84.65
CA GLN A 702 -35.03 17.28 -85.36
C GLN A 702 -35.26 18.71 -84.76
N ASN A 703 -34.12 19.33 -84.39
CA ASN A 703 -33.40 20.39 -85.14
C ASN A 703 -33.78 21.91 -85.10
N GLN A 704 -32.72 22.72 -84.89
CA GLN A 704 -32.47 24.14 -85.28
C GLN A 704 -33.17 25.34 -84.59
N GLY A 705 -32.35 26.38 -84.39
CA GLY A 705 -32.67 27.75 -83.93
C GLY A 705 -31.38 28.47 -83.51
N SER A 706 -31.13 29.70 -83.97
CA SER A 706 -29.87 30.44 -83.72
C SER A 706 -30.08 31.96 -83.71
N SER A 707 -29.01 32.70 -83.35
CA SER A 707 -28.79 34.15 -83.44
C SER A 707 -29.44 35.10 -82.40
N ASP A 708 -28.54 35.77 -81.65
CA ASP A 708 -28.34 37.23 -81.63
C ASP A 708 -29.16 38.22 -80.73
N ASN A 709 -28.40 38.77 -79.76
CA ASN A 709 -27.94 40.17 -79.72
C ASN A 709 -28.69 41.27 -78.89
N LYS A 710 -28.07 41.60 -77.74
CA LYS A 710 -27.87 42.93 -77.08
C LYS A 710 -29.06 43.88 -76.79
N GLN A 711 -29.20 44.23 -75.50
CA GLN A 711 -28.94 45.57 -74.87
C GLN A 711 -29.30 45.44 -73.37
N ASN A 712 -28.53 45.81 -72.34
CA ASN A 712 -27.35 46.65 -72.09
C ASN A 712 -27.55 48.18 -71.95
N GLN A 713 -27.61 48.64 -70.69
CA GLN A 713 -27.06 49.93 -70.25
C GLN A 713 -26.26 49.72 -68.96
N GLY A 714 -25.04 50.29 -68.89
CA GLY A 714 -24.34 50.61 -67.63
C GLY A 714 -24.75 52.01 -67.16
N SER A 715 -24.07 52.67 -66.22
CA SER A 715 -22.85 52.39 -65.44
C SER A 715 -23.09 52.96 -64.01
N SER A 716 -22.26 52.87 -62.96
CA SER A 716 -20.80 52.77 -62.77
C SER A 716 -20.53 52.36 -61.29
N ASP A 717 -19.34 52.04 -60.77
CA ASP A 717 -17.97 51.90 -61.31
C ASP A 717 -17.17 50.95 -60.35
N ASN A 718 -16.37 49.98 -60.82
CA ASN A 718 -14.89 50.05 -61.00
C ASN A 718 -14.08 50.06 -59.67
N LYS A 719 -13.09 49.20 -59.39
CA LYS A 719 -12.34 48.08 -60.08
C LYS A 719 -11.42 47.43 -58.99
N GLN A 720 -10.44 46.52 -59.18
CA GLN A 720 -10.13 45.25 -59.91
C GLN A 720 -8.71 44.83 -59.40
N ASN A 721 -8.02 43.70 -59.66
CA ASN A 721 -8.14 42.39 -60.34
C ASN A 721 -7.10 41.47 -59.60
N GLN A 722 -6.83 40.17 -59.81
CA GLN A 722 -7.12 39.08 -60.77
C GLN A 722 -7.32 37.76 -59.95
N GLY A 723 -7.64 36.58 -60.49
CA GLY A 723 -8.05 36.21 -61.85
C GLY A 723 -7.41 34.90 -62.35
N SER A 724 -8.16 34.15 -63.18
CA SER A 724 -7.77 32.94 -63.95
C SER A 724 -7.41 31.66 -63.17
N SER A 725 -7.55 30.43 -63.71
CA SER A 725 -8.36 29.91 -64.84
C SER A 725 -8.26 28.37 -64.93
N ASP A 726 -9.35 27.68 -65.32
CA ASP A 726 -9.39 26.45 -66.14
C ASP A 726 -8.71 25.13 -65.65
N ASN A 727 -9.00 23.92 -66.14
CA ASN A 727 -10.18 23.27 -66.77
C ASN A 727 -9.90 21.73 -66.91
N LYS A 728 -10.95 20.91 -67.13
CA LYS A 728 -11.01 19.51 -67.64
C LYS A 728 -10.89 18.31 -66.67
N GLN A 729 -11.87 17.40 -66.82
CA GLN A 729 -11.82 15.94 -67.09
C GLN A 729 -10.72 15.09 -66.39
N ASN A 730 -10.96 13.88 -65.88
CA ASN A 730 -11.93 12.85 -66.30
C ASN A 730 -12.20 11.81 -65.17
N GLN A 731 -13.06 10.81 -65.42
CA GLN A 731 -13.22 9.63 -64.56
C GLN A 731 -11.96 8.74 -64.52
N GLY A 732 -11.77 8.02 -63.41
CA GLY A 732 -10.68 7.05 -63.22
C GLY A 732 -10.93 6.09 -62.06
N SER A 733 -11.78 5.08 -62.28
CA SER A 733 -11.90 3.93 -61.37
C SER A 733 -10.75 2.93 -61.61
N PHE A 734 -10.16 2.35 -60.56
CA PHE A 734 -9.93 0.90 -60.41
C PHE A 734 -9.27 0.55 -59.05
N ASP A 735 -9.35 -0.74 -58.68
CA ASP A 735 -9.03 -1.31 -57.37
C ASP A 735 -7.60 -1.12 -56.85
N ASN A 736 -7.44 -1.21 -55.51
CA ASN A 736 -6.54 -2.22 -54.94
C ASN A 736 -7.01 -2.76 -53.57
N LYS A 737 -6.53 -3.95 -53.20
CA LYS A 737 -6.85 -4.72 -51.99
C LYS A 737 -5.67 -4.74 -50.99
N GLN A 738 -5.93 -5.34 -49.82
CA GLN A 738 -4.96 -6.00 -48.92
C GLN A 738 -3.91 -5.17 -48.15
N ASN A 739 -4.29 -4.75 -46.93
CA ASN A 739 -3.93 -5.42 -45.65
C ASN A 739 -2.45 -5.80 -45.32
N GLN A 740 -2.07 -5.57 -44.05
CA GLN A 740 -0.90 -6.04 -43.27
C GLN A 740 0.44 -5.25 -43.27
N GLY A 741 0.83 -4.77 -42.08
CA GLY A 741 1.96 -5.37 -41.33
C GLY A 741 3.33 -4.66 -41.26
N ASN A 742 3.76 -4.28 -40.04
CA ASN A 742 5.15 -4.34 -39.53
C ASN A 742 5.15 -4.07 -37.99
N SER A 743 6.06 -4.47 -37.09
CA SER A 743 7.31 -5.28 -37.05
C SER A 743 8.55 -4.52 -36.55
N ASP A 744 8.85 -4.69 -35.25
CA ASP A 744 10.17 -4.83 -34.57
C ASP A 744 11.44 -3.99 -34.89
N ASN A 745 12.33 -3.98 -33.86
CA ASN A 745 13.82 -3.92 -33.93
C ASN A 745 14.50 -2.51 -33.87
N LYS A 746 15.73 -2.26 -33.33
CA LYS A 746 16.47 -2.71 -32.10
C LYS A 746 17.88 -2.06 -32.01
N GLN A 747 18.25 -1.45 -30.86
CA GLN A 747 19.63 -1.01 -30.48
C GLN A 747 20.24 0.14 -31.35
N LYS A 748 21.38 0.81 -31.04
CA LYS A 748 22.48 0.57 -30.05
C LYS A 748 23.30 1.85 -29.69
N SER A 749 23.83 1.90 -28.46
CA SER A 749 25.12 2.49 -27.98
C SER A 749 25.67 3.87 -28.41
N ASP A 750 25.81 4.76 -27.42
CA ASP A 750 27.05 5.35 -26.85
C ASP A 750 28.20 5.87 -27.76
N ASN A 751 28.63 7.13 -27.54
CA ASN A 751 29.98 7.48 -27.04
C ASN A 751 30.05 8.92 -26.48
N SER A 752 31.14 9.27 -25.77
CA SER A 752 31.38 10.56 -25.09
C SER A 752 32.67 11.25 -25.55
N ASN A 753 32.76 12.60 -25.50
CA ASN A 753 33.95 13.28 -24.94
C ASN A 753 33.77 14.77 -24.55
N THR A 754 34.85 15.43 -24.10
CA THR A 754 34.84 16.64 -23.26
C THR A 754 35.30 17.97 -23.89
N LYS A 755 34.60 19.06 -23.52
CA LYS A 755 35.10 20.35 -22.97
C LYS A 755 36.10 21.24 -23.77
N LYS A 756 35.72 22.52 -23.95
CA LYS A 756 36.48 23.81 -23.93
C LYS A 756 35.71 24.87 -24.77
N ASP A 757 35.86 26.19 -24.66
CA ASP A 757 36.15 27.17 -23.57
C ASP A 757 35.87 28.59 -24.13
N ALA A 758 35.82 29.64 -23.28
CA ALA A 758 35.77 31.10 -23.62
C ALA A 758 34.45 31.68 -24.22
N SER A 759 34.08 32.97 -24.02
CA SER A 759 34.49 34.03 -23.05
C SER A 759 33.52 35.24 -23.06
N ASN A 760 33.78 36.27 -22.20
CA ASN A 760 33.18 37.64 -22.16
C ASN A 760 31.76 37.74 -21.56
N SER A 761 31.52 38.15 -20.29
CA SER A 761 31.52 39.52 -19.66
C SER A 761 30.33 40.43 -20.07
N LYS A 762 29.77 41.33 -19.24
CA LYS A 762 30.32 42.12 -18.11
C LYS A 762 29.22 42.74 -17.21
N SER A 763 29.54 43.04 -15.92
CA SER A 763 28.88 44.07 -15.04
C SER A 763 27.39 43.90 -14.66
N SER A 764 26.80 44.53 -13.61
CA SER A 764 27.23 45.14 -12.31
C SER A 764 25.98 45.72 -11.59
N SER A 765 25.86 45.90 -10.26
CA SER A 765 26.60 45.45 -9.05
C SER A 765 25.88 45.93 -7.75
N SER A 766 26.42 45.57 -6.57
CA SER A 766 26.28 46.26 -5.26
C SER A 766 24.89 46.22 -4.54
N THR A 767 24.77 46.37 -3.20
CA THR A 767 25.72 46.95 -2.21
C THR A 767 25.62 46.33 -0.78
N THR A 768 26.78 46.15 -0.12
CA THR A 768 27.00 46.03 1.36
C THR A 768 26.37 44.87 2.15
N GLY A 769 26.94 44.41 3.27
CA GLY A 769 28.01 45.00 4.10
C GLY A 769 29.09 44.04 4.65
N LYS A 770 30.11 44.66 5.26
CA LYS A 770 31.36 44.08 5.81
C LYS A 770 31.15 43.36 7.17
N GLN A 771 32.08 42.54 7.70
CA GLN A 771 33.46 42.24 7.25
C GLN A 771 33.74 40.71 7.19
N THR A 772 34.77 40.02 7.72
CA THR A 772 35.90 40.34 8.64
C THR A 772 37.15 39.48 8.31
N THR A 773 37.93 39.07 9.32
CA THR A 773 39.32 38.53 9.27
C THR A 773 39.44 37.31 10.21
N THR A 774 40.39 36.35 10.13
CA THR A 774 41.55 36.07 9.22
C THR A 774 42.10 34.66 9.52
N LYS A 775 42.67 33.96 8.50
CA LYS A 775 43.98 33.25 8.57
C LYS A 775 44.42 32.69 7.21
N LYS A 776 45.67 32.20 7.11
CA LYS A 776 46.49 32.23 5.87
C LYS A 776 47.41 31.00 5.70
N LYS A 777 47.32 30.35 4.52
CA LYS A 777 48.32 29.48 3.82
C LYS A 777 48.90 28.19 4.46
N THR A 778 49.07 27.19 3.57
CA THR A 778 50.16 26.17 3.48
C THR A 778 50.28 25.08 4.57
N THR A 779 50.83 23.87 4.33
CA THR A 779 51.59 23.30 3.17
C THR A 779 51.33 21.79 2.99
N LYS A 780 51.80 21.17 1.88
CA LYS A 780 51.87 19.70 1.68
C LYS A 780 53.23 19.23 1.11
N LYS A 781 53.87 18.25 1.77
CA LYS A 781 54.73 17.17 1.25
C LYS A 781 54.68 16.04 2.31
N ALA A 782 54.52 14.73 2.07
CA ALA A 782 54.83 13.80 0.97
C ALA A 782 56.08 12.94 1.24
N THR A 783 55.89 11.62 1.38
CA THR A 783 56.91 10.57 1.19
C THR A 783 56.24 9.21 0.97
N LYS A 784 56.99 8.22 0.46
CA LYS A 784 56.47 6.96 -0.10
C LYS A 784 57.56 5.88 -0.06
N LYS A 785 57.32 4.70 0.55
CA LYS A 785 58.10 3.46 0.41
C LYS A 785 57.36 2.24 1.01
N THR A 786 57.98 1.06 0.96
CA THR A 786 57.43 -0.13 0.25
C THR A 786 57.89 -1.49 0.81
N ASN A 787 57.18 -2.57 0.44
CA ASN A 787 57.55 -4.00 0.51
C ASN A 787 57.56 -4.71 1.90
N LYS A 788 57.56 -6.06 2.03
CA LYS A 788 56.95 -7.20 1.26
C LYS A 788 57.31 -8.58 1.89
N LYS A 789 56.31 -9.43 2.23
CA LYS A 789 56.43 -10.90 2.52
C LYS A 789 57.28 -11.33 3.76
N ALA A 790 57.19 -12.55 4.34
CA ALA A 790 56.17 -13.64 4.32
C ALA A 790 56.44 -14.76 5.37
N THR A 791 55.54 -15.77 5.40
CA THR A 791 55.69 -17.18 5.89
C THR A 791 55.41 -17.48 7.37
N THR A 792 54.98 -18.68 7.80
CA THR A 792 54.13 -19.75 7.18
C THR A 792 53.49 -20.68 8.24
N LYS A 793 52.33 -21.31 7.92
CA LYS A 793 51.72 -22.49 8.60
C LYS A 793 51.20 -22.19 10.05
N LYS A 794 50.38 -23.02 10.73
CA LYS A 794 49.84 -24.38 10.42
C LYS A 794 48.43 -24.59 11.02
N LYS A 795 47.50 -25.09 10.18
CA LYS A 795 46.44 -26.11 10.40
C LYS A 795 45.98 -26.47 11.84
N SER A 796 44.66 -26.50 12.04
CA SER A 796 43.97 -27.00 13.26
C SER A 796 43.66 -28.52 13.25
N THR A 797 43.52 -29.09 14.45
CA THR A 797 43.05 -30.48 14.75
C THR A 797 42.35 -30.52 16.12
N ASN A 798 41.73 -31.66 16.52
CA ASN A 798 40.55 -31.66 17.42
C ASN A 798 40.47 -32.94 18.32
N LYS A 799 39.61 -32.89 19.37
CA LYS A 799 39.14 -33.97 20.31
C LYS A 799 40.07 -34.39 21.47
N ALA A 800 39.58 -34.95 22.61
CA ALA A 800 38.24 -34.97 23.30
C ALA A 800 38.30 -35.76 24.65
N ILE A 801 37.12 -36.12 25.25
CA ILE A 801 36.85 -37.03 26.41
C ILE A 801 36.89 -36.29 27.77
N LYS A 802 36.03 -36.41 28.82
CA LYS A 802 34.86 -37.23 29.31
C LYS A 802 33.89 -36.28 30.09
N LYS A 803 32.63 -36.56 30.53
CA LYS A 803 31.64 -37.64 30.29
C LYS A 803 30.25 -37.06 29.85
N THR A 804 29.17 -36.74 30.60
CA THR A 804 28.64 -37.00 31.98
C THR A 804 27.06 -36.91 31.98
N THR A 805 26.34 -36.55 33.08
CA THR A 805 24.85 -36.65 33.27
C THR A 805 24.32 -35.64 34.33
N LYS A 806 23.02 -35.35 34.62
CA LYS A 806 21.67 -35.91 34.27
C LYS A 806 20.54 -34.82 34.41
N LYS A 807 19.27 -35.17 34.19
CA LYS A 807 18.09 -34.25 34.01
C LYS A 807 16.96 -34.46 35.05
N LYS A 808 16.24 -33.40 35.49
CA LYS A 808 14.84 -33.45 36.00
C LYS A 808 14.09 -32.09 35.97
N THR A 809 12.82 -32.07 36.38
CA THR A 809 11.79 -31.03 36.09
C THR A 809 11.03 -30.53 37.35
N PRO A 810 10.40 -29.34 37.33
CA PRO A 810 9.74 -28.74 38.51
C PRO A 810 8.34 -29.31 38.84
N LYS A 811 7.84 -29.02 40.06
CA LYS A 811 6.47 -29.31 40.56
C LYS A 811 5.92 -28.12 41.39
N LYS A 812 4.64 -28.18 41.82
CA LYS A 812 3.81 -27.02 42.22
C LYS A 812 2.93 -27.32 43.44
N ALA A 813 2.96 -26.47 44.49
CA ALA A 813 2.08 -26.48 45.68
C ALA A 813 2.22 -25.13 46.48
N THR A 814 1.47 -24.89 47.56
CA THR A 814 0.21 -24.10 47.58
C THR A 814 -0.24 -23.67 49.01
N LYS A 815 -0.56 -22.38 49.24
CA LYS A 815 -1.33 -21.81 50.41
C LYS A 815 -0.66 -21.97 51.81
N LYS A 816 -0.99 -21.27 52.92
CA LYS A 816 -1.98 -20.20 53.27
C LYS A 816 -1.58 -19.42 54.56
N LEU A 817 -1.99 -18.14 54.67
CA LEU A 817 -2.40 -17.37 55.90
C LEU A 817 -1.55 -17.30 57.21
N THR A 818 -1.28 -16.05 57.65
CA THR A 818 -1.54 -15.51 59.02
C THR A 818 -1.82 -13.97 58.95
N LYS A 819 -2.14 -13.28 60.07
CA LYS A 819 -3.00 -12.06 60.05
C LYS A 819 -2.93 -11.16 61.32
N LYS A 820 -2.70 -9.83 61.19
CA LYS A 820 -3.16 -8.67 62.05
C LYS A 820 -2.59 -7.32 61.51
N THR A 821 -3.34 -6.27 61.10
CA THR A 821 -4.05 -5.13 61.82
C THR A 821 -3.14 -3.99 62.36
N ILE A 822 -3.46 -2.67 62.40
CA ILE A 822 -4.59 -1.81 61.93
C ILE A 822 -4.20 -0.29 62.00
N LYS A 823 -4.65 0.57 61.05
CA LYS A 823 -5.22 1.95 61.21
C LYS A 823 -5.52 2.58 59.82
N LYS A 824 -6.79 2.94 59.53
CA LYS A 824 -7.38 4.31 59.43
C LYS A 824 -6.79 5.17 58.28
N SER A 825 -7.54 5.76 57.34
CA SER A 825 -9.00 6.00 57.14
C SER A 825 -9.37 5.85 55.63
N SER A 826 -10.50 6.23 55.01
CA SER A 826 -11.76 6.94 55.39
C SER A 826 -12.98 6.37 54.62
N LYS A 827 -13.99 7.17 54.20
CA LYS A 827 -15.19 6.74 53.44
C LYS A 827 -15.88 7.86 52.63
N LYS A 828 -16.38 7.54 51.43
CA LYS A 828 -17.79 7.73 50.93
C LYS A 828 -17.91 7.01 49.56
N ALA A 829 -18.72 5.96 49.42
CA ALA A 829 -20.17 5.95 49.16
C ALA A 829 -20.54 6.30 47.68
N LYS A 830 -21.31 5.55 46.87
CA LYS A 830 -21.65 4.10 46.67
C LYS A 830 -23.12 3.95 46.19
N SER A 831 -23.32 3.78 44.88
CA SER A 831 -24.59 3.50 44.17
C SER A 831 -24.27 2.89 42.79
N THR A 832 -24.92 1.91 42.12
CA THR A 832 -26.09 1.00 42.31
C THR A 832 -27.50 1.62 42.31
N LYS A 833 -28.53 1.07 41.61
CA LYS A 833 -28.60 -0.04 40.59
C LYS A 833 -30.04 -0.16 40.01
N LYS A 834 -30.27 0.03 38.69
CA LYS A 834 -31.15 -0.84 37.85
C LYS A 834 -31.20 -0.48 36.35
N THR A 835 -31.45 -1.53 35.60
CA THR A 835 -31.67 -1.75 34.16
C THR A 835 -32.79 -0.96 33.45
N THR A 836 -32.55 -0.67 32.16
CA THR A 836 -33.52 -0.90 31.06
C THR A 836 -32.77 -1.20 29.75
N LYS A 837 -33.40 -1.95 28.84
CA LYS A 837 -32.87 -2.23 27.48
C LYS A 837 -33.77 -1.55 26.43
N LYS A 838 -33.19 -0.85 25.45
CA LYS A 838 -33.85 -0.59 24.16
C LYS A 838 -32.81 -0.68 23.03
N LYS A 839 -33.20 -1.23 21.88
CA LYS A 839 -32.31 -1.45 20.72
C LYS A 839 -31.99 -0.11 20.04
N VAL A 840 -30.73 0.07 19.62
CA VAL A 840 -30.37 0.88 18.45
C VAL A 840 -29.37 0.06 17.63
N ALA A 841 -29.69 -0.22 16.36
CA ALA A 841 -28.90 -1.13 15.53
C ALA A 841 -27.90 -0.34 14.64
N LYS A 842 -26.64 -0.20 15.09
CA LYS A 842 -25.58 0.28 14.20
C LYS A 842 -25.21 -0.81 13.18
N LYS A 843 -25.49 -0.53 11.91
CA LYS A 843 -25.31 -1.43 10.75
C LYS A 843 -23.81 -1.54 10.41
N VAL A 844 -23.11 -2.52 10.99
CA VAL A 844 -21.67 -2.73 10.76
C VAL A 844 -21.39 -3.02 9.28
N LYS A 845 -20.77 -2.07 8.56
CA LYS A 845 -20.22 -2.31 7.22
C LYS A 845 -19.13 -3.38 7.33
N LYS A 846 -19.32 -4.53 6.68
CA LYS A 846 -18.32 -5.62 6.66
C LYS A 846 -17.06 -5.16 5.92
N ALA A 847 -15.89 -5.33 6.52
CA ALA A 847 -14.61 -5.02 5.87
C ALA A 847 -14.44 -5.80 4.54
N LYS A 848 -13.92 -5.13 3.50
CA LYS A 848 -13.62 -5.75 2.19
C LYS A 848 -12.63 -6.92 2.40
N LYS A 849 -13.09 -8.16 2.24
CA LYS A 849 -12.31 -9.38 2.45
C LYS A 849 -11.18 -9.46 1.41
N VAL A 850 -9.92 -9.45 1.86
CA VAL A 850 -8.74 -9.56 0.97
C VAL A 850 -8.75 -10.89 0.20
N VAL A 851 -9.09 -10.85 -1.09
CA VAL A 851 -9.06 -12.00 -1.98
C VAL A 851 -7.67 -12.16 -2.59
N VAL A 852 -7.07 -13.34 -2.45
CA VAL A 852 -5.77 -13.69 -3.06
C VAL A 852 -6.01 -14.56 -4.30
N ALA A 853 -5.54 -14.11 -5.46
CA ALA A 853 -5.69 -14.83 -6.72
C ALA A 853 -5.01 -16.20 -6.68
N SER A 854 -5.78 -17.28 -6.86
CA SER A 854 -5.26 -18.66 -6.84
C SER A 854 -4.45 -19.02 -8.09
N SER A 855 -3.50 -19.95 -7.96
CA SER A 855 -2.75 -20.53 -9.08
C SER A 855 -2.93 -22.04 -9.15
N LYS A 856 -2.71 -22.64 -10.33
CA LYS A 856 -2.88 -24.06 -10.62
C LYS A 856 -1.59 -24.66 -11.21
N PHE A 857 -1.27 -25.90 -10.87
CA PHE A 857 -0.13 -26.63 -11.45
C PHE A 857 -0.31 -26.85 -12.96
N THR A 858 0.59 -26.24 -13.74
CA THR A 858 0.75 -26.47 -15.19
C THR A 858 1.55 -27.73 -15.47
N SER A 859 2.46 -28.13 -14.57
CA SER A 859 3.14 -29.42 -14.64
C SER A 859 3.51 -29.94 -13.26
N LEU A 860 3.45 -31.26 -13.06
CA LEU A 860 3.89 -31.94 -11.84
C LEU A 860 4.53 -33.28 -12.25
N LYS A 861 5.86 -33.34 -12.30
CA LYS A 861 6.60 -34.52 -12.79
C LYS A 861 7.43 -35.16 -11.67
N GLY A 862 7.44 -36.50 -11.61
CA GLY A 862 8.27 -37.28 -10.70
C GLY A 862 9.75 -37.29 -11.12
N SER A 863 10.65 -37.38 -10.14
CA SER A 863 12.10 -37.40 -10.32
C SER A 863 12.75 -38.30 -9.25
N LYS A 864 14.05 -38.61 -9.38
CA LYS A 864 14.77 -39.56 -8.50
C LYS A 864 14.70 -39.08 -7.04
N LYS A 865 13.98 -39.80 -6.18
CA LYS A 865 13.67 -39.43 -4.77
C LYS A 865 13.05 -38.01 -4.63
N ALA A 866 12.30 -37.54 -5.64
CA ALA A 866 11.82 -36.16 -5.72
C ALA A 866 10.56 -35.96 -6.60
N PHE A 867 9.96 -34.78 -6.55
CA PHE A 867 9.06 -34.27 -7.61
C PHE A 867 9.37 -32.81 -7.98
N VAL A 868 8.94 -32.38 -9.16
CA VAL A 868 9.06 -30.98 -9.64
C VAL A 868 7.67 -30.47 -10.03
N GLY A 869 7.22 -29.39 -9.38
CA GLY A 869 6.04 -28.63 -9.77
C GLY A 869 6.40 -27.39 -10.58
N LYS A 870 5.56 -27.06 -11.57
CA LYS A 870 5.50 -25.77 -12.29
C LYS A 870 4.06 -25.24 -12.26
N TRP A 871 3.87 -23.92 -12.25
CA TRP A 871 2.55 -23.26 -12.26
C TRP A 871 2.58 -21.88 -12.94
N LYS A 872 1.42 -21.35 -13.33
CA LYS A 872 1.32 -19.99 -13.92
C LYS A 872 1.46 -18.92 -12.82
N LYS A 873 2.12 -17.79 -13.12
CA LYS A 873 2.21 -16.64 -12.20
C LYS A 873 0.80 -16.07 -11.96
N ALA A 874 0.40 -15.91 -10.71
CA ALA A 874 -0.82 -15.19 -10.35
C ALA A 874 -0.55 -13.69 -10.25
N LYS A 875 -1.54 -12.84 -10.58
CA LYS A 875 -1.44 -11.37 -10.39
C LYS A 875 -1.34 -11.05 -8.89
N SER A 876 -0.45 -10.11 -8.55
CA SER A 876 -0.34 -9.49 -7.21
C SER A 876 -0.24 -10.46 -6.03
N VAL A 877 0.67 -11.45 -6.10
CA VAL A 877 0.98 -12.39 -4.99
C VAL A 877 2.46 -12.35 -4.62
N SER A 878 2.77 -12.47 -3.33
CA SER A 878 4.13 -12.42 -2.76
C SER A 878 4.85 -13.78 -2.80
N GLY A 879 4.15 -14.85 -3.17
CA GLY A 879 4.73 -16.18 -3.38
C GLY A 879 3.70 -17.31 -3.35
N TYR A 880 4.22 -18.53 -3.25
CA TYR A 880 3.46 -19.77 -3.33
C TYR A 880 3.84 -20.73 -2.21
N GLN A 881 2.92 -21.62 -1.85
CA GLN A 881 3.17 -22.76 -0.97
C GLN A 881 2.68 -24.04 -1.63
N VAL A 882 3.53 -25.06 -1.60
CA VAL A 882 3.21 -26.43 -2.00
C VAL A 882 3.16 -27.30 -0.75
N ARG A 883 2.01 -27.95 -0.49
CA ARG A 883 1.90 -29.00 0.54
C ARG A 883 1.81 -30.38 -0.08
N TYR A 884 2.41 -31.37 0.56
CA TYR A 884 2.43 -32.75 0.09
C TYR A 884 2.37 -33.78 1.22
N SER A 885 1.70 -34.90 0.97
CA SER A 885 1.61 -36.05 1.89
C SER A 885 1.59 -37.36 1.10
N THR A 886 1.89 -38.49 1.76
CA THR A 886 1.59 -39.82 1.22
C THR A 886 0.12 -40.22 1.46
N ALA A 887 -0.59 -39.54 2.36
CA ALA A 887 -2.02 -39.75 2.61
C ALA A 887 -2.87 -38.84 1.70
N SER A 888 -3.90 -39.41 1.08
CA SER A 888 -4.88 -38.70 0.23
C SER A 888 -5.59 -37.56 0.96
N SER A 889 -5.94 -37.78 2.23
CA SER A 889 -6.59 -36.83 3.13
C SER A 889 -5.72 -35.64 3.56
N MET A 890 -4.46 -35.56 3.10
CA MET A 890 -3.47 -34.52 3.47
C MET A 890 -3.21 -34.37 4.98
N LYS A 891 -3.68 -35.31 5.82
CA LYS A 891 -3.27 -35.42 7.21
C LYS A 891 -1.74 -35.54 7.27
N LYS A 892 -1.12 -34.80 8.20
CA LYS A 892 0.35 -34.68 8.39
C LYS A 892 1.14 -34.23 7.14
N ALA A 893 0.54 -33.47 6.22
CA ALA A 893 1.24 -32.93 5.05
C ALA A 893 2.39 -31.98 5.40
N LYS A 894 3.51 -32.08 4.67
CA LYS A 894 4.66 -31.16 4.76
C LYS A 894 4.48 -30.02 3.76
N THR A 895 4.86 -28.80 4.13
CA THR A 895 4.75 -27.59 3.29
C THR A 895 6.13 -27.05 2.92
N LYS A 896 6.28 -26.54 1.70
CA LYS A 896 7.44 -25.74 1.24
C LYS A 896 6.96 -24.49 0.51
N SER A 897 7.56 -23.34 0.82
CA SER A 897 7.30 -22.06 0.15
C SER A 897 8.23 -21.85 -1.05
N ALA A 898 7.79 -21.08 -2.05
CA ALA A 898 8.61 -20.65 -3.18
C ALA A 898 8.19 -19.24 -3.67
N LYS A 899 9.16 -18.37 -3.98
CA LYS A 899 8.90 -17.11 -4.70
C LYS A 899 8.70 -17.36 -6.22
N ALA A 900 9.50 -18.27 -6.79
CA ALA A 900 9.45 -18.65 -8.20
C ALA A 900 8.25 -19.56 -8.55
N THR A 901 7.92 -19.64 -9.84
CA THR A 901 6.84 -20.47 -10.44
C THR A 901 7.19 -21.94 -10.64
N LYS A 902 8.31 -22.40 -10.05
CA LYS A 902 8.87 -23.75 -10.16
C LYS A 902 9.48 -24.16 -8.82
N LEU A 903 9.23 -25.38 -8.36
CA LEU A 903 9.81 -25.93 -7.13
C LEU A 903 10.13 -27.43 -7.30
N LYS A 904 11.36 -27.83 -6.93
CA LYS A 904 11.78 -29.22 -6.77
C LYS A 904 11.71 -29.58 -5.28
N VAL A 905 10.96 -30.63 -4.95
CA VAL A 905 10.88 -31.21 -3.59
C VAL A 905 11.65 -32.53 -3.60
N SER A 906 12.80 -32.55 -2.94
CA SER A 906 13.70 -33.70 -2.80
C SER A 906 13.60 -34.34 -1.41
N GLY A 907 14.34 -35.44 -1.18
CA GLY A 907 14.33 -36.17 0.10
C GLY A 907 13.09 -37.05 0.30
N LEU A 908 12.46 -37.47 -0.79
CA LEU A 908 11.24 -38.29 -0.77
C LEU A 908 11.58 -39.78 -0.97
N LYS A 909 10.70 -40.68 -0.49
CA LYS A 909 10.84 -42.12 -0.75
C LYS A 909 10.68 -42.36 -2.26
N SER A 910 11.59 -43.11 -2.89
CA SER A 910 11.52 -43.47 -4.34
C SER A 910 10.34 -44.42 -4.61
N LYS A 911 9.85 -44.45 -5.86
CA LYS A 911 8.71 -45.24 -6.36
C LYS A 911 7.38 -45.08 -5.59
N LYS A 912 7.23 -44.13 -4.65
CA LYS A 912 6.02 -43.92 -3.84
C LYS A 912 5.12 -42.81 -4.40
N LYS A 913 3.80 -42.97 -4.20
CA LYS A 913 2.76 -41.99 -4.57
C LYS A 913 2.69 -40.88 -3.50
N TYR A 914 2.68 -39.63 -3.94
CA TYR A 914 2.46 -38.44 -3.12
C TYR A 914 1.28 -37.65 -3.67
N TYR A 915 0.45 -37.12 -2.78
CA TYR A 915 -0.60 -36.15 -3.07
C TYR A 915 -0.01 -34.75 -2.86
N VAL A 916 -0.28 -33.82 -3.77
CA VAL A 916 0.32 -32.48 -3.80
C VAL A 916 -0.75 -31.42 -4.07
N GLN A 917 -0.70 -30.32 -3.32
CA GLN A 917 -1.57 -29.14 -3.50
C GLN A 917 -0.76 -27.85 -3.51
N LEU A 918 -1.23 -26.87 -4.27
CA LEU A 918 -0.67 -25.53 -4.38
C LEU A 918 -1.61 -24.52 -3.70
N ARG A 919 -1.06 -23.45 -3.14
CA ARG A 919 -1.76 -22.17 -2.93
C ARG A 919 -0.79 -21.01 -3.17
N SER A 920 -1.35 -19.84 -3.45
CA SER A 920 -0.63 -18.56 -3.44
C SER A 920 -0.80 -17.84 -2.10
N TYR A 921 0.09 -16.89 -1.79
CA TYR A 921 -0.04 -16.01 -0.65
C TYR A 921 0.35 -14.56 -1.00
N ARG A 922 -0.24 -13.60 -0.29
CA ARG A 922 0.10 -12.17 -0.35
C ARG A 922 0.44 -11.69 1.05
N LYS A 923 1.61 -11.09 1.24
CA LYS A 923 1.94 -10.31 2.44
C LYS A 923 1.46 -8.89 2.25
N LEU A 924 0.88 -8.29 3.29
CA LEU A 924 0.55 -6.86 3.39
C LEU A 924 0.89 -6.45 4.83
N SER A 925 1.89 -5.58 5.01
CA SER A 925 2.52 -5.33 6.31
C SER A 925 2.82 -6.69 7.02
N ASN A 926 2.51 -6.81 8.32
CA ASN A 926 2.75 -7.99 9.13
C ASN A 926 1.83 -9.20 8.83
N ASN A 927 0.78 -9.03 8.01
CA ASN A 927 -0.22 -10.08 7.76
C ASN A 927 0.02 -10.86 6.45
N THR A 928 -0.13 -12.19 6.50
CA THR A 928 -0.02 -13.07 5.33
C THR A 928 -1.36 -13.70 4.96
N TYR A 929 -1.94 -13.22 3.87
CA TYR A 929 -3.20 -13.71 3.29
C TYR A 929 -2.93 -14.88 2.34
N TYR A 930 -3.83 -15.87 2.33
CA TYR A 930 -3.68 -17.10 1.55
C TYR A 930 -4.89 -17.35 0.65
N SER A 931 -4.65 -17.87 -0.55
CA SER A 931 -5.72 -18.45 -1.36
C SER A 931 -6.08 -19.86 -0.90
N ALA A 932 -7.24 -20.36 -1.33
CA ALA A 932 -7.65 -21.74 -1.11
C ALA A 932 -6.67 -22.73 -1.77
N TRP A 933 -6.47 -23.88 -1.15
CA TRP A 933 -5.67 -24.97 -1.74
C TRP A 933 -6.33 -25.50 -3.01
N THR A 934 -5.55 -25.76 -4.06
CA THR A 934 -6.04 -26.44 -5.28
C THR A 934 -6.65 -27.81 -4.95
N LYS A 935 -7.48 -28.37 -5.85
CA LYS A 935 -7.73 -29.83 -5.85
C LYS A 935 -6.38 -30.58 -5.86
N ALA A 936 -6.29 -31.70 -5.14
CA ALA A 936 -5.04 -32.44 -4.98
C ALA A 936 -4.66 -33.18 -6.27
N LYS A 937 -3.41 -33.05 -6.73
CA LYS A 937 -2.85 -33.83 -7.84
C LYS A 937 -1.88 -34.89 -7.28
N THR A 938 -1.89 -36.09 -7.86
CA THR A 938 -0.96 -37.17 -7.48
C THR A 938 0.31 -37.16 -8.33
N VAL A 939 1.44 -37.52 -7.73
CA VAL A 939 2.71 -37.78 -8.43
C VAL A 939 3.39 -39.00 -7.82
N LYS A 940 3.93 -39.90 -8.65
CA LYS A 940 4.81 -41.00 -8.22
C LYS A 940 6.26 -40.52 -8.34
N THR A 941 7.03 -40.63 -7.27
CA THR A 941 8.48 -40.39 -7.33
C THR A 941 9.16 -41.45 -8.20
N ARG A 942 10.30 -41.11 -8.80
CA ARG A 942 11.18 -42.10 -9.43
C ARG A 942 12.18 -42.60 -8.38
#